data_AF-A0A1X2I602-F1
#
_entry.id   AF-A0A1X2I602-F1
#
_cell.length_a   1.000
_cell.length_b   1.000
_cell.length_c   1.000
_cell.angle_alpha   90.00
_cell.angle_beta   90.00
_cell.angle_gamma   90.00
#
_symmetry.space_group_name_H-M   'P 1'
#
loop_
_entity.id
_entity.type
_entity.pdbx_description
1 polymer ?
#
loop_
_entity_poly.entity_id
_entity_poly.type
_entity_poly.pdbx_seq_one_letter_code
_entity_poly.pdbx_strand_id
1 'polypeptide(L)'
;MSKPFNHDDYAYVVGIDFGTTYSGCCYAFTKDTFDDFQDITAWPKQRNAAYPKTPTVIMYKKDSQEVKSWGDAARIQSERPNLEDHLLEKFKLHLDEAMSTASLCQLPNGLTPLQVIADYLRSLHEYICLTMKRGFAQNYAPHQYRYCLTVPATWSDQAKAVMREASIMAGLIDRQDPSERLTLISEPEAAALYCQKTCDQFKLVHGQRFMICDAGGGTVDLIVFEINDIGSERSLKEVTKGSGDSVGSVFLDQNMEQLIRDRFRQFGQVNQRAMDQMMTTFVERIKPQFDDDDEDHFIPIPFSMGYPNNNDEEAGIIDGTLIFSAEELKEKVFEPVVLRVLQLISNQLDGSALKPVDAIFMVGGFGKSNYLHRRVNETFVPRVQFVGIPPRAEMAVVRGAVYFGLNPRLVAQRVSRRTYGLNSQMPFDARLDPPSNCINVNSKRYCRERFSVYANKGQPVGLDECVTKKYLVVYPHGTETDLYAFDDDGVPPRLVSDPRIKLVARFPIKMPTFEGVRNGQQLTMTVNMFFGQTEIKIEVLIRDRRCVFTSRLDLLTADSFNNIHQTLPSSSAQQPPPYASPTMSSNSSQGSWPTSSSTPSTPKLNSGMKGKPDEYQVLGKPDDSITSLMMNDKPHESEPSSPTTTTTPPQRQANNDNKHQMMTQPSSSPLTMVLTSTPPSTSADKTLPPPPPTQALAPAPAPAPTPVSSTKELLSSVPINVTDNSNNEEKTLNEQQDQIIAPAAVAAQQDEKTLEEPMPAQPNVSSSPSSTRLAPPSVAVRSNKKKSFTNKLLVKLKLA
;
A
#
# COMPACT_ATOMS: atom_id res chain seq x y z
N MET A 1 -17.62 -5.73 -29.75
CA MET A 1 -17.24 -4.37 -29.28
C MET A 1 -17.64 -4.30 -27.82
N SER A 2 -16.83 -3.71 -26.94
CA SER A 2 -17.25 -3.44 -25.56
C SER A 2 -18.25 -2.28 -25.52
N LYS A 3 -19.27 -2.37 -24.65
CA LYS A 3 -20.08 -1.22 -24.23
C LYS A 3 -19.14 -0.21 -23.55
N PRO A 4 -19.26 1.12 -23.78
CA PRO A 4 -18.51 2.08 -22.96
C PRO A 4 -18.87 1.89 -21.48
N PHE A 5 -17.89 2.05 -20.60
CA PHE A 5 -18.11 1.91 -19.17
C PHE A 5 -19.09 2.97 -18.68
N ASN A 6 -20.12 2.55 -17.95
CA ASN A 6 -21.08 3.45 -17.33
C ASN A 6 -20.94 3.36 -15.81
N HIS A 7 -20.74 4.50 -15.15
CA HIS A 7 -20.63 4.55 -13.69
C HIS A 7 -22.00 4.30 -13.03
N ASP A 8 -23.11 4.70 -13.68
CA ASP A 8 -24.47 4.52 -13.14
C ASP A 8 -24.96 3.06 -13.13
N ASP A 9 -24.26 2.15 -13.83
CA ASP A 9 -24.51 0.71 -13.74
C ASP A 9 -24.11 0.16 -12.34
N TYR A 10 -23.35 0.93 -11.53
CA TYR A 10 -22.84 0.55 -10.21
C TYR A 10 -23.42 1.41 -9.08
N ALA A 11 -24.10 0.76 -8.14
CA ALA A 11 -24.78 1.38 -7.01
C ALA A 11 -23.83 1.68 -5.82
N TYR A 12 -22.75 0.93 -5.66
CA TYR A 12 -21.81 1.11 -4.54
C TYR A 12 -20.36 1.16 -5.00
N VAL A 13 -19.58 2.01 -4.32
CA VAL A 13 -18.13 1.95 -4.30
C VAL A 13 -17.69 1.30 -2.99
N VAL A 14 -16.85 0.27 -3.08
CA VAL A 14 -16.28 -0.46 -1.94
C VAL A 14 -14.78 -0.24 -1.95
N GLY A 15 -14.28 0.55 -0.99
CA GLY A 15 -12.86 0.77 -0.75
C GLY A 15 -12.31 -0.31 0.16
N ILE A 16 -11.36 -1.10 -0.34
CA ILE A 16 -10.68 -2.17 0.40
C ILE A 16 -9.22 -1.79 0.57
N ASP A 17 -8.75 -1.85 1.81
CA ASP A 17 -7.34 -1.75 2.14
C ASP A 17 -6.80 -3.12 2.52
N PHE A 18 -5.91 -3.65 1.69
CA PHE A 18 -5.23 -4.93 1.94
C PHE A 18 -3.84 -4.66 2.53
N GLY A 19 -3.79 -4.23 3.79
CA GLY A 19 -2.53 -3.91 4.48
C GLY A 19 -1.74 -5.15 4.93
N THR A 20 -0.42 -5.03 5.10
CA THR A 20 0.47 -6.17 5.42
C THR A 20 0.15 -6.89 6.74
N THR A 21 -0.35 -6.15 7.74
CA THR A 21 -0.68 -6.68 9.08
C THR A 21 -2.17 -6.64 9.40
N TYR A 22 -2.92 -5.71 8.81
CA TYR A 22 -4.35 -5.51 9.03
C TYR A 22 -5.01 -5.02 7.73
N SER A 23 -6.21 -5.52 7.44
CA SER A 23 -7.03 -5.12 6.30
C SER A 23 -8.32 -4.42 6.76
N GLY A 24 -8.81 -3.48 5.95
CA GLY A 24 -10.00 -2.68 6.24
C GLY A 24 -10.94 -2.55 5.06
N CYS A 25 -12.21 -2.22 5.33
CA CYS A 25 -13.20 -1.95 4.30
C CYS A 25 -14.08 -0.75 4.68
N CYS A 26 -14.41 0.07 3.68
CA CYS A 26 -15.36 1.16 3.77
C CYS A 26 -16.19 1.18 2.47
N TYR A 27 -17.45 1.58 2.50
CA TYR A 27 -18.28 1.64 1.29
C TYR A 27 -19.21 2.86 1.28
N ALA A 28 -19.54 3.36 0.09
CA ALA A 28 -20.47 4.46 -0.11
C ALA A 28 -21.44 4.16 -1.26
N PHE A 29 -22.68 4.63 -1.14
CA PHE A 29 -23.67 4.58 -2.21
C PHE A 29 -23.36 5.68 -3.25
N THR A 30 -23.41 5.36 -4.54
CA THR A 30 -22.92 6.26 -5.60
C THR A 30 -23.77 7.52 -5.86
N LYS A 31 -24.87 7.69 -5.12
CA LYS A 31 -25.79 8.84 -5.23
C LYS A 31 -25.95 9.64 -3.93
N ASP A 32 -25.34 9.20 -2.83
CA ASP A 32 -25.28 9.98 -1.59
C ASP A 32 -24.15 11.02 -1.69
N THR A 33 -23.95 11.85 -0.66
CA THR A 33 -22.84 12.80 -0.68
C THR A 33 -21.50 12.07 -0.47
N PHE A 34 -20.39 12.72 -0.84
CA PHE A 34 -19.06 12.12 -0.65
C PHE A 34 -18.75 11.75 0.81
N ASP A 35 -19.42 12.39 1.77
CA ASP A 35 -19.14 12.24 3.20
C ASP A 35 -20.01 11.14 3.88
N ASP A 36 -20.98 10.56 3.16
CA ASP A 36 -21.91 9.51 3.64
C ASP A 36 -21.34 8.08 3.50
N PHE A 37 -20.09 7.87 3.93
CA PHE A 37 -19.42 6.56 3.88
C PHE A 37 -19.71 5.67 5.11
N GLN A 38 -19.64 4.35 4.91
CA GLN A 38 -19.90 3.32 5.92
C GLN A 38 -18.62 2.50 6.17
N ASP A 39 -17.96 2.74 7.30
CA ASP A 39 -16.81 1.93 7.75
C ASP A 39 -17.29 0.54 8.22
N ILE A 40 -16.65 -0.55 7.77
CA ILE A 40 -16.81 -1.88 8.40
C ILE A 40 -15.77 -1.99 9.51
N THR A 41 -16.20 -1.78 10.76
CA THR A 41 -15.34 -1.77 11.95
C THR A 41 -15.50 -2.99 12.85
N ALA A 42 -16.60 -3.71 12.72
CA ALA A 42 -16.90 -4.93 13.46
C ALA A 42 -16.57 -6.16 12.60
N TRP A 43 -15.72 -7.05 13.11
CA TRP A 43 -15.14 -8.17 12.37
C TRP A 43 -15.33 -9.55 13.07
N PRO A 44 -15.21 -10.69 12.37
CA PRO A 44 -15.45 -12.01 12.95
C PRO A 44 -14.51 -12.37 14.11
N LYS A 45 -15.06 -12.51 15.32
CA LYS A 45 -14.32 -12.83 16.55
C LYS A 45 -13.22 -11.82 16.92
N GLN A 46 -13.37 -10.58 16.48
CA GLN A 46 -12.45 -9.45 16.73
C GLN A 46 -12.06 -9.34 18.22
N ARG A 47 -10.76 -9.37 18.51
CA ARG A 47 -10.24 -9.20 19.88
C ARG A 47 -10.32 -7.75 20.33
N ASN A 48 -9.74 -6.86 19.54
CA ASN A 48 -9.67 -5.43 19.85
C ASN A 48 -10.80 -4.69 19.12
N ALA A 49 -11.94 -4.53 19.79
CA ALA A 49 -13.10 -3.80 19.28
C ALA A 49 -12.87 -2.28 19.07
N ALA A 50 -11.77 -1.73 19.59
CA ALA A 50 -11.39 -0.33 19.37
C ALA A 50 -10.58 -0.11 18.08
N TYR A 51 -9.96 -1.17 17.51
CA TYR A 51 -9.23 -1.07 16.26
C TYR A 51 -10.12 -1.45 15.07
N PRO A 52 -10.36 -0.58 14.07
CA PRO A 52 -11.41 -0.74 13.08
C PRO A 52 -11.11 -1.74 11.94
N LYS A 53 -9.98 -2.45 12.00
CA LYS A 53 -9.49 -3.37 10.95
C LYS A 53 -9.27 -4.77 11.50
N THR A 54 -9.40 -5.78 10.64
CA THR A 54 -9.13 -7.19 10.99
C THR A 54 -7.70 -7.59 10.58
N PRO A 55 -7.00 -8.48 11.31
CA PRO A 55 -5.64 -8.90 10.96
C PRO A 55 -5.53 -9.54 9.56
N THR A 56 -4.44 -9.26 8.86
CA THR A 56 -4.11 -9.85 7.54
C THR A 56 -3.42 -11.20 7.74
N VAL A 57 -4.23 -12.18 8.14
CA VAL A 57 -3.78 -13.50 8.59
C VAL A 57 -4.77 -14.58 8.13
N ILE A 58 -4.25 -15.77 7.80
CA ILE A 58 -5.03 -16.91 7.34
C ILE A 58 -4.40 -18.21 7.85
N MET A 59 -5.22 -19.21 8.15
CA MET A 59 -4.78 -20.51 8.65
C MET A 59 -5.21 -21.60 7.69
N TYR A 60 -4.24 -22.40 7.23
CA TYR A 60 -4.45 -23.59 6.41
C TYR A 60 -4.33 -24.85 7.26
N LYS A 61 -5.09 -25.89 6.90
CA LYS A 61 -4.92 -27.20 7.53
C LYS A 61 -3.53 -27.77 7.25
N LYS A 62 -2.97 -28.55 8.17
CA LYS A 62 -1.74 -29.31 7.94
C LYS A 62 -1.84 -30.14 6.65
N ASP A 63 -0.74 -30.18 5.87
CA ASP A 63 -0.60 -31.00 4.65
C ASP A 63 -1.70 -30.75 3.58
N SER A 64 -2.38 -29.59 3.61
CA SER A 64 -3.57 -29.29 2.79
C SER A 64 -3.69 -27.81 2.40
N GLN A 65 -4.15 -27.55 1.17
CA GLN A 65 -4.47 -26.18 0.71
C GLN A 65 -5.88 -25.72 1.15
N GLU A 66 -6.54 -26.42 2.08
CA GLU A 66 -7.83 -26.02 2.63
C GLU A 66 -7.69 -24.93 3.72
N VAL A 67 -8.35 -23.80 3.50
CA VAL A 67 -8.48 -22.72 4.50
C VAL A 67 -9.31 -23.19 5.69
N LYS A 68 -8.74 -23.11 6.89
CA LYS A 68 -9.42 -23.43 8.16
C LYS A 68 -10.06 -22.20 8.81
N SER A 69 -9.44 -21.03 8.69
CA SER A 69 -9.95 -19.74 9.22
C SER A 69 -9.09 -18.56 8.80
N TRP A 70 -9.55 -17.34 9.06
CA TRP A 70 -8.86 -16.08 8.74
C TRP A 70 -9.07 -15.03 9.85
N GLY A 71 -8.31 -13.93 9.82
CA GLY A 71 -8.46 -12.81 10.78
C GLY A 71 -8.23 -13.23 12.24
N ASP A 72 -8.87 -12.54 13.19
CA ASP A 72 -8.85 -12.90 14.61
C ASP A 72 -9.25 -14.37 14.86
N ALA A 73 -10.15 -14.91 14.04
CA ALA A 73 -10.58 -16.31 14.15
C ALA A 73 -9.45 -17.32 13.85
N ALA A 74 -8.40 -16.92 13.13
CA ALA A 74 -7.18 -17.70 12.96
C ALA A 74 -6.21 -17.51 14.14
N ARG A 75 -6.02 -16.28 14.63
CA ARG A 75 -5.16 -15.99 15.81
C ARG A 75 -5.65 -16.67 17.09
N ILE A 76 -6.96 -16.68 17.32
CA ILE A 76 -7.60 -17.44 18.42
C ILE A 76 -7.39 -18.96 18.27
N GLN A 77 -7.08 -19.45 17.07
CA GLN A 77 -6.80 -20.87 16.83
C GLN A 77 -5.32 -21.23 16.89
N SER A 78 -4.38 -20.32 16.61
CA SER A 78 -2.93 -20.57 16.72
C SER A 78 -2.47 -20.76 18.17
N GLU A 79 -3.20 -20.22 19.14
CA GLU A 79 -2.94 -20.42 20.58
C GLU A 79 -3.25 -21.84 21.10
N ARG A 80 -3.85 -22.71 20.27
CA ARG A 80 -4.21 -24.08 20.66
C ARG A 80 -2.95 -24.94 20.90
N PRO A 81 -2.87 -25.69 22.01
CA PRO A 81 -1.81 -26.66 22.21
C PRO A 81 -1.75 -27.68 21.07
N ASN A 82 -0.53 -28.06 20.66
CA ASN A 82 -0.26 -29.10 19.67
C ASN A 82 -0.97 -28.87 18.31
N LEU A 83 -1.10 -27.60 17.89
CA LEU A 83 -1.60 -27.28 16.56
C LEU A 83 -0.56 -27.63 15.50
N GLU A 84 -0.92 -28.48 14.54
CA GLU A 84 -0.09 -28.80 13.37
C GLU A 84 -0.45 -27.95 12.13
N ASP A 85 -1.57 -27.22 12.18
CA ASP A 85 -2.06 -26.35 11.11
C ASP A 85 -1.24 -25.06 11.00
N HIS A 86 -1.10 -24.53 9.78
CA HIS A 86 -0.20 -23.41 9.51
C HIS A 86 -0.94 -22.08 9.55
N LEU A 87 -0.61 -21.22 10.52
CA LEU A 87 -0.93 -19.79 10.46
C LEU A 87 0.06 -19.09 9.52
N LEU A 88 -0.48 -18.33 8.57
CA LEU A 88 0.27 -17.45 7.67
C LEU A 88 -0.10 -16.00 7.95
N GLU A 89 0.92 -15.17 8.16
CA GLU A 89 0.83 -13.72 8.32
C GLU A 89 1.77 -13.04 7.32
N LYS A 90 1.63 -11.71 7.14
CA LYS A 90 2.61 -10.86 6.40
C LYS A 90 2.82 -11.27 4.92
N PHE A 91 2.03 -12.20 4.39
CA PHE A 91 2.19 -12.82 3.06
C PHE A 91 2.13 -11.83 1.88
N LYS A 92 1.59 -10.61 2.09
CA LYS A 92 1.70 -9.48 1.15
C LYS A 92 3.16 -9.16 0.77
N LEU A 93 4.12 -9.38 1.67
CA LEU A 93 5.55 -9.11 1.43
C LEU A 93 6.18 -10.01 0.36
N HIS A 94 5.57 -11.15 0.00
CA HIS A 94 6.06 -11.99 -1.10
C HIS A 94 5.83 -11.37 -2.49
N LEU A 95 5.07 -10.27 -2.59
CA LEU A 95 4.92 -9.49 -3.82
C LEU A 95 5.90 -8.32 -3.93
N ASP A 96 6.71 -8.06 -2.90
CA ASP A 96 7.82 -7.10 -2.97
C ASP A 96 9.07 -7.79 -3.54
N GLU A 97 9.54 -7.30 -4.69
CA GLU A 97 10.73 -7.82 -5.40
C GLU A 97 12.01 -7.68 -4.54
N ALA A 98 12.09 -6.68 -3.66
CA ALA A 98 13.22 -6.48 -2.76
C ALA A 98 13.25 -7.46 -1.57
N MET A 99 12.08 -7.98 -1.16
CA MET A 99 11.95 -8.91 -0.03
C MET A 99 11.89 -10.39 -0.46
N SER A 100 11.31 -10.66 -1.63
CA SER A 100 11.06 -12.02 -2.14
C SER A 100 12.30 -12.80 -2.57
N THR A 101 13.43 -12.12 -2.83
CA THR A 101 14.61 -12.72 -3.46
C THR A 101 15.70 -13.22 -2.49
N ALA A 102 15.55 -13.00 -1.17
CA ALA A 102 16.55 -13.45 -0.19
C ALA A 102 16.02 -13.88 1.19
N SER A 103 14.88 -13.35 1.65
CA SER A 103 14.62 -13.24 3.11
C SER A 103 13.35 -13.92 3.64
N LEU A 104 12.48 -14.44 2.77
CA LEU A 104 11.17 -14.98 3.16
C LEU A 104 11.15 -16.52 3.08
N CYS A 105 10.59 -17.16 4.11
CA CYS A 105 10.40 -18.61 4.15
C CYS A 105 9.47 -19.09 3.01
N GLN A 106 9.69 -20.31 2.53
CA GLN A 106 8.75 -20.95 1.61
C GLN A 106 7.39 -21.17 2.30
N LEU A 107 6.31 -20.92 1.55
CA LEU A 107 4.95 -21.16 2.04
C LEU A 107 4.68 -22.67 2.14
N PRO A 108 3.96 -23.14 3.18
CA PRO A 108 3.67 -24.56 3.39
C PRO A 108 2.70 -25.10 2.34
N ASN A 109 2.54 -26.43 2.32
CA ASN A 109 1.54 -27.14 1.50
C ASN A 109 1.62 -26.86 -0.02
N GLY A 110 2.76 -26.37 -0.52
CA GLY A 110 2.94 -25.97 -1.91
C GLY A 110 2.12 -24.75 -2.33
N LEU A 111 1.71 -23.90 -1.36
CA LEU A 111 0.94 -22.69 -1.63
C LEU A 111 1.79 -21.62 -2.32
N THR A 112 1.18 -20.90 -3.27
CA THR A 112 1.78 -19.70 -3.88
C THR A 112 1.26 -18.41 -3.21
N PRO A 113 2.00 -17.29 -3.25
CA PRO A 113 1.52 -16.00 -2.75
C PRO A 113 0.18 -15.57 -3.36
N LEU A 114 -0.02 -15.86 -4.66
CA LEU A 114 -1.29 -15.61 -5.36
C LEU A 114 -2.47 -16.33 -4.69
N GLN A 115 -2.32 -17.62 -4.37
CA GLN A 115 -3.37 -18.40 -3.70
C GLN A 115 -3.67 -17.86 -2.30
N VAL A 116 -2.63 -17.63 -1.47
CA VAL A 116 -2.80 -17.16 -0.09
C VAL A 116 -3.50 -15.79 -0.04
N ILE A 117 -3.14 -14.89 -0.96
CA ILE A 117 -3.77 -13.57 -1.09
C ILE A 117 -5.20 -13.69 -1.61
N ALA A 118 -5.47 -14.53 -2.61
CA ALA A 118 -6.82 -14.77 -3.14
C ALA A 118 -7.77 -15.38 -2.09
N ASP A 119 -7.27 -16.33 -1.30
CA ASP A 119 -8.07 -17.03 -0.28
C ASP A 119 -8.39 -16.12 0.91
N TYR A 120 -7.44 -15.27 1.32
CA TYR A 120 -7.69 -14.22 2.31
C TYR A 120 -8.69 -13.19 1.78
N LEU A 121 -8.49 -12.69 0.55
CA LEU A 121 -9.42 -11.73 -0.06
C LEU A 121 -10.82 -12.31 -0.25
N ARG A 122 -10.97 -13.61 -0.58
CA ARG A 122 -12.28 -14.27 -0.69
C ARG A 122 -12.99 -14.25 0.66
N SER A 123 -12.28 -14.67 1.71
CA SER A 123 -12.79 -14.70 3.08
C SER A 123 -13.21 -13.31 3.58
N LEU A 124 -12.42 -12.28 3.25
CA LEU A 124 -12.69 -10.87 3.54
C LEU A 124 -13.91 -10.37 2.74
N HIS A 125 -13.98 -10.66 1.44
CA HIS A 125 -15.01 -10.23 0.50
C HIS A 125 -16.38 -10.85 0.80
N GLU A 126 -16.42 -12.14 1.14
CA GLU A 126 -17.63 -12.81 1.62
C GLU A 126 -18.21 -12.10 2.85
N TYR A 127 -17.37 -11.71 3.80
CA TYR A 127 -17.80 -10.99 5.00
C TYR A 127 -18.23 -9.54 4.71
N ILE A 128 -17.53 -8.83 3.83
CA ILE A 128 -17.93 -7.50 3.35
C ILE A 128 -19.32 -7.59 2.70
N CYS A 129 -19.52 -8.54 1.78
CA CYS A 129 -20.80 -8.75 1.10
C CYS A 129 -21.91 -9.16 2.06
N LEU A 130 -21.63 -10.02 3.06
CA LEU A 130 -22.58 -10.38 4.11
C LEU A 130 -22.96 -9.17 4.99
N THR A 131 -22.00 -8.28 5.27
CA THR A 131 -22.22 -7.09 6.09
C THR A 131 -23.02 -6.03 5.33
N MET A 132 -22.68 -5.76 4.07
CA MET A 132 -23.46 -4.89 3.18
C MET A 132 -24.91 -5.39 3.03
N LYS A 133 -25.11 -6.71 2.90
CA LYS A 133 -26.44 -7.35 2.87
C LYS A 133 -27.25 -7.26 4.17
N ARG A 134 -26.71 -6.70 5.26
CA ARG A 134 -27.49 -6.36 6.48
C ARG A 134 -27.98 -4.90 6.48
N GLY A 135 -27.42 -4.06 5.62
CA GLY A 135 -27.84 -2.68 5.40
C GLY A 135 -28.62 -2.50 4.08
N PHE A 136 -28.81 -1.26 3.66
CA PHE A 136 -29.58 -0.93 2.45
C PHE A 136 -28.99 -1.48 1.14
N ALA A 137 -27.72 -1.89 1.13
CA ALA A 137 -27.08 -2.51 -0.02
C ALA A 137 -27.69 -3.88 -0.39
N GLN A 138 -28.47 -4.52 0.50
CA GLN A 138 -29.25 -5.73 0.19
C GLN A 138 -30.20 -5.58 -1.00
N ASN A 139 -30.59 -4.34 -1.34
CA ASN A 139 -31.47 -4.04 -2.47
C ASN A 139 -30.76 -4.10 -3.84
N TYR A 140 -29.45 -4.39 -3.85
CA TYR A 140 -28.60 -4.38 -5.04
C TYR A 140 -27.82 -5.69 -5.17
N ALA A 141 -27.57 -6.13 -6.39
CA ALA A 141 -26.81 -7.34 -6.66
C ALA A 141 -25.29 -7.07 -6.55
N PRO A 142 -24.45 -8.05 -6.17
CA PRO A 142 -23.00 -7.86 -6.05
C PRO A 142 -22.29 -7.41 -7.35
N HIS A 143 -22.89 -7.65 -8.53
CA HIS A 143 -22.36 -7.13 -9.80
C HIS A 143 -22.51 -5.60 -9.95
N GLN A 144 -23.36 -4.98 -9.13
CA GLN A 144 -23.53 -3.53 -9.05
C GLN A 144 -22.56 -2.88 -8.04
N TYR A 145 -21.63 -3.66 -7.47
CA TYR A 145 -20.56 -3.16 -6.62
C TYR A 145 -19.29 -2.95 -7.45
N ARG A 146 -18.70 -1.76 -7.31
CA ARG A 146 -17.43 -1.36 -7.89
C ARG A 146 -16.38 -1.26 -6.79
N TYR A 147 -15.21 -1.84 -7.02
CA TYR A 147 -14.17 -1.97 -6.01
C TYR A 147 -13.02 -0.99 -6.27
N CYS A 148 -12.49 -0.43 -5.19
CA CYS A 148 -11.22 0.28 -5.19
C CYS A 148 -10.29 -0.39 -4.18
N LEU A 149 -9.19 -0.97 -4.67
CA LEU A 149 -8.24 -1.74 -3.85
C LEU A 149 -6.92 -0.99 -3.76
N THR A 150 -6.37 -0.88 -2.55
CA THR A 150 -5.09 -0.20 -2.31
C THR A 150 -3.89 -1.11 -2.54
N VAL A 151 -2.77 -0.52 -2.97
CA VAL A 151 -1.46 -1.18 -3.14
C VAL A 151 -0.32 -0.22 -2.75
N PRO A 152 0.88 -0.69 -2.34
CA PRO A 152 2.01 0.18 -2.03
C PRO A 152 2.43 1.02 -3.25
N ALA A 153 2.96 2.23 -3.01
CA ALA A 153 3.35 3.14 -4.09
C ALA A 153 4.62 2.68 -4.84
N THR A 154 5.41 1.83 -4.17
CA THR A 154 6.65 1.21 -4.67
C THR A 154 6.41 -0.02 -5.56
N TRP A 155 5.23 -0.65 -5.50
CA TRP A 155 4.98 -1.93 -6.16
C TRP A 155 5.14 -1.88 -7.68
N SER A 156 5.77 -2.94 -8.21
CA SER A 156 5.93 -3.14 -9.63
C SER A 156 4.60 -3.45 -10.32
N ASP A 157 4.62 -3.35 -11.64
CA ASP A 157 3.46 -3.65 -12.50
C ASP A 157 3.07 -5.13 -12.41
N GLN A 158 4.05 -6.01 -12.18
CA GLN A 158 3.87 -7.44 -11.89
C GLN A 158 3.15 -7.66 -10.55
N ALA A 159 3.54 -6.95 -9.48
CA ALA A 159 2.89 -7.06 -8.18
C ALA A 159 1.42 -6.60 -8.23
N LYS A 160 1.14 -5.46 -8.88
CA LYS A 160 -0.22 -4.95 -9.14
C LYS A 160 -1.06 -5.94 -9.95
N ALA A 161 -0.47 -6.57 -10.95
CA ALA A 161 -1.12 -7.59 -11.75
C ALA A 161 -1.50 -8.85 -10.95
N VAL A 162 -0.59 -9.38 -10.12
CA VAL A 162 -0.87 -10.50 -9.22
C VAL A 162 -1.99 -10.12 -8.23
N MET A 163 -2.00 -8.88 -7.74
CA MET A 163 -3.06 -8.37 -6.87
C MET A 163 -4.45 -8.35 -7.55
N ARG A 164 -4.51 -8.00 -8.83
CA ARG A 164 -5.74 -8.07 -9.63
C ARG A 164 -6.17 -9.52 -9.90
N GLU A 165 -5.23 -10.41 -10.24
CA GLU A 165 -5.52 -11.83 -10.44
C GLU A 165 -6.07 -12.48 -9.17
N ALA A 166 -5.46 -12.18 -8.01
CA ALA A 166 -5.96 -12.59 -6.70
C ALA A 166 -7.38 -12.09 -6.45
N SER A 167 -7.70 -10.85 -6.85
CA SER A 167 -9.03 -10.26 -6.72
C SER A 167 -10.10 -10.96 -7.59
N ILE A 168 -9.71 -11.49 -8.75
CA ILE A 168 -10.58 -12.32 -9.60
C ILE A 168 -10.77 -13.71 -8.96
N MET A 169 -9.68 -14.35 -8.52
CA MET A 169 -9.72 -15.64 -7.80
C MET A 169 -10.47 -15.57 -6.45
N ALA A 170 -10.63 -14.36 -5.90
CA ALA A 170 -11.38 -14.06 -4.69
C ALA A 170 -12.86 -13.72 -4.94
N GLY A 171 -13.30 -13.55 -6.20
CA GLY A 171 -14.69 -13.26 -6.54
C GLY A 171 -15.13 -11.78 -6.39
N LEU A 172 -14.21 -10.82 -6.29
CA LEU A 172 -14.55 -9.39 -6.28
C LEU A 172 -15.11 -8.97 -7.66
N ILE A 173 -14.48 -9.46 -8.72
CA ILE A 173 -14.86 -9.26 -10.13
C ILE A 173 -14.65 -10.55 -10.93
N ASP A 174 -15.38 -10.68 -12.04
CA ASP A 174 -15.18 -11.70 -13.06
C ASP A 174 -14.09 -11.27 -14.06
N ARG A 175 -13.43 -12.22 -14.74
CA ARG A 175 -12.40 -11.89 -15.74
C ARG A 175 -12.97 -11.13 -16.96
N GLN A 176 -14.28 -11.25 -17.19
CA GLN A 176 -15.03 -10.63 -18.29
C GLN A 176 -15.56 -9.23 -17.92
N ASP A 177 -15.41 -8.78 -16.67
CA ASP A 177 -15.88 -7.46 -16.25
C ASP A 177 -15.14 -6.32 -16.96
N PRO A 178 -15.79 -5.15 -17.12
CA PRO A 178 -15.13 -3.93 -17.54
C PRO A 178 -13.95 -3.58 -16.64
N SER A 179 -12.90 -3.01 -17.22
CA SER A 179 -11.65 -2.69 -16.53
C SER A 179 -11.85 -1.89 -15.25
N GLU A 180 -12.78 -0.94 -15.30
CA GLU A 180 -13.08 0.07 -14.31
C GLU A 180 -14.01 -0.42 -13.17
N ARG A 181 -14.46 -1.69 -13.17
CA ARG A 181 -15.22 -2.30 -12.05
C ARG A 181 -14.34 -2.62 -10.83
N LEU A 182 -13.04 -2.83 -11.03
CA LEU A 182 -12.03 -2.87 -9.96
C LEU A 182 -10.88 -1.95 -10.35
N THR A 183 -10.73 -0.84 -9.64
CA THR A 183 -9.64 0.12 -9.83
C THR A 183 -8.60 -0.05 -8.73
N LEU A 184 -7.32 0.12 -9.06
CA LEU A 184 -6.23 0.17 -8.07
C LEU A 184 -5.88 1.62 -7.73
N ILE A 185 -5.50 1.90 -6.49
CA ILE A 185 -4.94 3.18 -6.03
C ILE A 185 -3.71 2.92 -5.15
N SER A 186 -2.73 3.84 -5.13
CA SER A 186 -1.61 3.69 -4.19
C SER A 186 -2.01 4.07 -2.76
N GLU A 187 -1.55 3.32 -1.75
CA GLU A 187 -1.86 3.51 -0.32
C GLU A 187 -1.71 4.98 0.16
N PRO A 188 -0.57 5.66 -0.05
CA PRO A 188 -0.40 7.05 0.40
C PRO A 188 -1.15 8.08 -0.47
N GLU A 189 -1.55 7.74 -1.71
CA GLU A 189 -2.41 8.57 -2.57
C GLU A 189 -3.87 8.50 -2.11
N ALA A 190 -4.35 7.32 -1.71
CA ALA A 190 -5.64 7.16 -1.07
C ALA A 190 -5.68 7.99 0.22
N ALA A 191 -4.67 7.84 1.09
CA ALA A 191 -4.58 8.67 2.28
C ALA A 191 -4.45 10.17 1.96
N ALA A 192 -3.81 10.57 0.87
CA ALA A 192 -3.79 11.98 0.43
C ALA A 192 -5.16 12.53 0.07
N LEU A 193 -6.03 11.73 -0.57
CA LEU A 193 -7.43 12.10 -0.83
C LEU A 193 -8.24 12.22 0.46
N TYR A 194 -7.94 11.41 1.47
CA TYR A 194 -8.52 11.59 2.81
C TYR A 194 -8.05 12.88 3.48
N CYS A 195 -6.73 13.13 3.48
CA CYS A 195 -6.16 14.36 4.03
C CYS A 195 -6.65 15.61 3.29
N GLN A 196 -6.86 15.55 1.97
CA GLN A 196 -7.41 16.65 1.14
C GLN A 196 -8.73 17.19 1.72
N LYS A 197 -9.64 16.30 2.13
CA LYS A 197 -10.93 16.66 2.73
C LYS A 197 -10.78 17.27 4.13
N THR A 198 -9.66 17.01 4.82
CA THR A 198 -9.32 17.67 6.09
C THR A 198 -8.48 18.94 5.92
N CYS A 199 -7.95 19.25 4.74
CA CYS A 199 -7.02 20.38 4.52
C CYS A 199 -7.52 21.74 4.99
N ASP A 200 -8.84 21.99 5.04
CA ASP A 200 -9.40 23.25 5.53
C ASP A 200 -9.22 23.42 7.05
N GLN A 201 -9.17 22.31 7.81
CA GLN A 201 -8.80 22.30 9.23
C GLN A 201 -7.32 22.70 9.41
N PHE A 202 -6.49 22.36 8.43
CA PHE A 202 -5.06 22.63 8.36
C PHE A 202 -4.71 23.90 7.57
N LYS A 203 -5.71 24.62 7.05
CA LYS A 203 -5.58 25.89 6.29
C LYS A 203 -4.68 25.82 5.05
N LEU A 204 -4.49 24.64 4.45
CA LEU A 204 -3.66 24.49 3.25
C LEU A 204 -4.40 24.95 1.99
N VAL A 205 -3.82 25.90 1.25
CA VAL A 205 -4.42 26.56 0.08
C VAL A 205 -3.76 26.17 -1.26
N HIS A 206 -4.28 26.68 -2.38
CA HIS A 206 -3.73 26.43 -3.71
C HIS A 206 -2.22 26.73 -3.80
N GLY A 207 -1.46 25.79 -4.37
CA GLY A 207 -0.03 25.93 -4.65
C GLY A 207 0.87 25.52 -3.49
N GLN A 208 0.32 25.38 -2.27
CA GLN A 208 0.99 24.74 -1.14
C GLN A 208 1.09 23.22 -1.34
N ARG A 209 2.03 22.62 -0.61
CA ARG A 209 2.44 21.23 -0.71
C ARG A 209 2.35 20.51 0.62
N PHE A 210 1.89 19.27 0.60
CA PHE A 210 1.96 18.38 1.77
C PHE A 210 2.58 17.03 1.39
N MET A 211 3.30 16.45 2.34
CA MET A 211 3.73 15.07 2.30
C MET A 211 2.69 14.20 3.00
N ILE A 212 2.35 13.06 2.43
CA ILE A 212 1.81 11.92 3.21
C ILE A 212 2.98 11.04 3.60
N CYS A 213 3.03 10.70 4.88
CA CYS A 213 3.87 9.64 5.43
C CYS A 213 2.95 8.51 5.90
N ASP A 214 2.73 7.52 5.03
CA ASP A 214 1.94 6.34 5.35
C ASP A 214 2.82 5.30 6.04
N ALA A 215 2.89 5.40 7.36
CA ALA A 215 3.66 4.49 8.18
C ALA A 215 2.78 3.29 8.54
N GLY A 216 2.97 2.20 7.81
CA GLY A 216 2.14 1.01 7.84
C GLY A 216 2.65 -0.11 8.75
N GLY A 217 2.15 -1.32 8.50
CA GLY A 217 2.59 -2.54 9.14
C GLY A 217 3.93 -3.05 8.59
N GLY A 218 4.04 -3.17 7.27
CA GLY A 218 5.24 -3.69 6.59
C GLY A 218 6.12 -2.59 5.99
N THR A 219 5.52 -1.63 5.28
CA THR A 219 6.21 -0.54 4.61
C THR A 219 6.00 0.81 5.30
N VAL A 220 6.82 1.78 4.92
CA VAL A 220 6.51 3.21 5.05
C VAL A 220 6.59 3.82 3.66
N ASP A 221 5.49 4.40 3.19
CA ASP A 221 5.34 4.96 1.84
C ASP A 221 5.16 6.50 1.93
N LEU A 222 5.99 7.25 1.19
CA LEU A 222 6.04 8.71 1.18
C LEU A 222 5.68 9.29 -0.19
N ILE A 223 4.87 10.35 -0.23
CA ILE A 223 4.48 11.04 -1.47
C ILE A 223 4.22 12.53 -1.19
N VAL A 224 4.56 13.40 -2.14
CA VAL A 224 4.32 14.86 -2.03
C VAL A 224 3.30 15.30 -3.06
N PHE A 225 2.25 15.97 -2.60
CA PHE A 225 1.18 16.54 -3.42
C PHE A 225 1.16 18.07 -3.32
N GLU A 226 0.89 18.73 -4.45
CA GLU A 226 0.59 20.15 -4.54
C GLU A 226 -0.93 20.36 -4.74
N ILE A 227 -1.53 21.26 -3.96
CA ILE A 227 -2.96 21.53 -3.99
C ILE A 227 -3.33 22.34 -5.23
N ASN A 228 -4.25 21.83 -6.04
CA ASN A 228 -4.75 22.45 -7.26
C ASN A 228 -6.23 22.88 -7.09
N ASP A 229 -6.42 24.14 -6.69
CA ASP A 229 -7.73 24.73 -6.34
C ASP A 229 -8.14 25.80 -7.38
N ILE A 230 -7.99 25.47 -8.67
CA ILE A 230 -8.26 26.36 -9.83
C ILE A 230 -9.61 26.00 -10.50
N GLY A 231 -10.33 25.01 -9.99
CA GLY A 231 -11.56 24.46 -10.59
C GLY A 231 -12.76 24.52 -9.66
N SER A 232 -13.83 23.81 -10.04
CA SER A 232 -15.03 23.61 -9.20
C SER A 232 -14.82 22.63 -8.04
N GLU A 233 -13.75 21.83 -8.08
CA GLU A 233 -13.35 20.88 -7.04
C GLU A 233 -11.84 20.99 -6.79
N ARG A 234 -11.43 20.96 -5.53
CA ARG A 234 -10.01 20.87 -5.15
C ARG A 234 -9.45 19.53 -5.59
N SER A 235 -8.33 19.56 -6.29
CA SER A 235 -7.62 18.37 -6.80
C SER A 235 -6.16 18.36 -6.35
N LEU A 236 -5.51 17.21 -6.44
CA LEU A 236 -4.11 17.01 -6.10
C LEU A 236 -3.27 16.79 -7.36
N LYS A 237 -2.06 17.37 -7.38
CA LYS A 237 -1.01 17.07 -8.36
C LYS A 237 0.17 16.43 -7.64
N GLU A 238 0.58 15.24 -8.07
CA GLU A 238 1.83 14.64 -7.55
C GLU A 238 3.04 15.48 -8.01
N VAL A 239 3.98 15.69 -7.09
CA VAL A 239 5.16 16.55 -7.27
C VAL A 239 6.45 15.75 -7.47
N THR A 240 6.64 14.70 -6.66
CA THR A 240 7.85 13.86 -6.64
C THR A 240 7.51 12.42 -7.01
N LYS A 241 8.49 11.59 -7.38
CA LYS A 241 8.28 10.12 -7.34
C LYS A 241 8.03 9.75 -5.88
N GLY A 242 6.93 9.04 -5.60
CA GLY A 242 6.71 8.45 -4.29
C GLY A 242 7.88 7.51 -3.93
N SER A 243 8.41 7.66 -2.72
CA SER A 243 9.49 6.84 -2.17
C SER A 243 8.96 5.97 -1.03
N GLY A 244 9.73 4.99 -0.59
CA GLY A 244 9.33 4.12 0.51
C GLY A 244 10.32 2.99 0.74
N ASP A 245 10.17 2.31 1.87
CA ASP A 245 11.04 1.23 2.32
C ASP A 245 10.22 0.22 3.16
N SER A 246 10.69 -1.01 3.24
CA SER A 246 10.16 -2.01 4.18
C SER A 246 10.69 -1.70 5.59
N VAL A 247 10.06 -0.73 6.26
CA VAL A 247 10.39 -0.24 7.63
C VAL A 247 9.15 0.01 8.51
N GLY A 248 8.04 -0.67 8.23
CA GLY A 248 6.82 -0.56 9.03
C GLY A 248 6.95 -1.16 10.45
N SER A 249 5.88 -1.04 11.24
CA SER A 249 5.86 -1.48 12.65
C SER A 249 6.13 -2.98 12.91
N VAL A 250 6.24 -3.82 11.89
CA VAL A 250 6.72 -5.22 12.01
C VAL A 250 8.20 -5.30 12.40
N PHE A 251 9.02 -4.30 12.07
CA PHE A 251 10.42 -4.28 12.47
C PHE A 251 10.60 -3.99 13.97
N LEU A 252 9.66 -3.26 14.59
CA LEU A 252 9.55 -3.16 16.05
C LEU A 252 9.27 -4.54 16.68
N ASP A 253 8.40 -5.33 16.05
CA ASP A 253 8.07 -6.67 16.54
C ASP A 253 9.28 -7.60 16.47
N GLN A 254 10.07 -7.52 15.39
CA GLN A 254 11.31 -8.28 15.24
C GLN A 254 12.38 -7.88 16.27
N ASN A 255 12.57 -6.57 16.49
CA ASN A 255 13.52 -6.07 17.48
C ASN A 255 13.13 -6.50 18.90
N MET A 256 11.85 -6.44 19.25
CA MET A 256 11.36 -6.88 20.56
C MET A 256 11.46 -8.41 20.73
N GLU A 257 11.13 -9.18 19.69
CA GLU A 257 11.29 -10.63 19.72
C GLU A 257 12.76 -11.02 19.94
N GLN A 258 13.69 -10.34 19.26
CA GLN A 258 15.13 -10.54 19.45
C GLN A 258 15.61 -10.12 20.84
N LEU A 259 15.11 -9.00 21.38
CA LEU A 259 15.41 -8.56 22.74
C LEU A 259 14.96 -9.60 23.79
N ILE A 260 13.76 -10.17 23.64
CA ILE A 260 13.28 -11.26 24.50
C ILE A 260 14.14 -12.53 24.32
N ARG A 261 14.50 -12.91 23.08
CA ARG A 261 15.41 -14.05 22.82
C ARG A 261 16.78 -13.85 23.49
N ASP A 262 17.24 -12.62 23.60
CA ASP A 262 18.52 -12.29 24.22
C ASP A 262 18.47 -12.29 25.75
N ARG A 263 17.39 -11.81 26.38
CA ARG A 263 17.15 -11.99 27.82
C ARG A 263 17.15 -13.48 28.21
N PHE A 264 16.60 -14.35 27.36
CA PHE A 264 16.54 -15.80 27.63
C PHE A 264 17.73 -16.62 27.12
N ARG A 265 18.74 -16.00 26.48
CA ARG A 265 19.81 -16.69 25.75
C ARG A 265 20.57 -17.74 26.58
N GLN A 266 20.75 -17.49 27.88
CA GLN A 266 21.45 -18.41 28.79
C GLN A 266 20.60 -19.59 29.31
N PHE A 267 19.27 -19.55 29.13
CA PHE A 267 18.33 -20.59 29.58
C PHE A 267 17.88 -21.52 28.44
N GLY A 268 18.33 -21.27 27.21
CA GLY A 268 18.03 -22.07 26.03
C GLY A 268 17.05 -21.38 25.08
N GLN A 269 16.30 -22.17 24.31
CA GLN A 269 15.35 -21.63 23.33
C GLN A 269 14.00 -21.33 23.98
N VAL A 270 13.55 -20.07 23.87
CA VAL A 270 12.15 -19.70 24.14
C VAL A 270 11.25 -20.52 23.22
N ASN A 271 10.34 -21.32 23.80
CA ASN A 271 9.36 -22.04 22.99
C ASN A 271 8.39 -21.07 22.32
N GLN A 272 8.02 -21.33 21.06
CA GLN A 272 7.33 -20.35 20.23
C GLN A 272 6.04 -19.84 20.86
N ARG A 273 5.23 -20.73 21.48
CA ARG A 273 3.98 -20.33 22.15
C ARG A 273 4.20 -19.34 23.30
N ALA A 274 5.28 -19.50 24.07
CA ALA A 274 5.63 -18.53 25.11
C ALA A 274 6.07 -17.19 24.50
N MET A 275 6.82 -17.22 23.39
CA MET A 275 7.14 -16.00 22.63
C MET A 275 5.88 -15.31 22.12
N ASP A 276 4.97 -16.03 21.46
CA ASP A 276 3.74 -15.49 20.89
C ASP A 276 2.88 -14.77 21.94
N GLN A 277 2.83 -15.29 23.16
CA GLN A 277 2.10 -14.68 24.28
C GLN A 277 2.76 -13.40 24.80
N MET A 278 4.09 -13.41 24.98
CA MET A 278 4.86 -12.21 25.35
C MET A 278 4.76 -11.12 24.27
N MET A 279 4.89 -11.53 23.01
CA MET A 279 4.75 -10.65 21.84
C MET A 279 3.32 -10.14 21.67
N THR A 280 2.29 -10.89 22.05
CA THR A 280 0.92 -10.37 22.10
C THR A 280 0.80 -9.21 23.11
N THR A 281 1.39 -9.33 24.30
CA THR A 281 1.44 -8.23 25.28
C THR A 281 2.17 -7.00 24.74
N PHE A 282 3.29 -7.19 24.04
CA PHE A 282 3.98 -6.08 23.36
C PHE A 282 3.11 -5.45 22.26
N VAL A 283 2.62 -6.25 21.30
CA VAL A 283 1.92 -5.77 20.10
C VAL A 283 0.58 -5.11 20.41
N GLU A 284 -0.19 -5.62 21.38
CA GLU A 284 -1.54 -5.14 21.67
C GLU A 284 -1.59 -4.05 22.75
N ARG A 285 -0.58 -3.96 23.64
CA ARG A 285 -0.54 -2.97 24.74
C ARG A 285 0.63 -2.00 24.66
N ILE A 286 1.87 -2.50 24.68
CA ILE A 286 3.06 -1.64 24.83
C ILE A 286 3.32 -0.85 23.53
N LYS A 287 3.43 -1.52 22.39
CA LYS A 287 3.75 -0.91 21.09
C LYS A 287 2.79 0.22 20.66
N PRO A 288 1.46 0.13 20.87
CA PRO A 288 0.54 1.22 20.52
C PRO A 288 0.54 2.39 21.51
N GLN A 289 1.03 2.19 22.74
CA GLN A 289 1.02 3.19 23.81
C GLN A 289 2.37 3.91 23.92
N PHE A 290 3.48 3.19 23.66
CA PHE A 290 4.85 3.65 23.88
C PHE A 290 5.12 5.06 23.37
N ASP A 291 5.51 5.90 24.32
CA ASP A 291 5.84 7.29 24.09
C ASP A 291 7.03 7.77 24.92
N ASP A 292 7.94 6.88 25.35
CA ASP A 292 9.24 7.29 25.92
C ASP A 292 9.04 8.27 27.11
N ASP A 293 8.25 7.82 28.08
CA ASP A 293 7.70 8.55 29.24
C ASP A 293 8.47 8.27 30.56
N ASP A 294 9.66 7.69 30.45
CA ASP A 294 10.53 7.21 31.55
C ASP A 294 9.93 6.10 32.45
N GLU A 295 8.75 5.55 32.13
CA GLU A 295 8.11 4.46 32.89
C GLU A 295 8.61 3.07 32.47
N ASP A 296 8.58 2.11 33.42
CA ASP A 296 8.92 0.71 33.17
C ASP A 296 7.75 -0.05 32.52
N HIS A 297 8.07 -0.98 31.62
CA HIS A 297 7.11 -1.81 30.91
C HIS A 297 7.23 -3.29 31.27
N PHE A 298 6.08 -3.92 31.51
CA PHE A 298 5.98 -5.24 32.15
C PHE A 298 5.36 -6.29 31.22
N ILE A 299 6.06 -7.41 31.01
CA ILE A 299 5.55 -8.58 30.26
C ILE A 299 5.62 -9.83 31.15
N PRO A 300 4.47 -10.38 31.60
CA PRO A 300 4.45 -11.63 32.36
C PRO A 300 4.99 -12.81 31.55
N ILE A 301 5.89 -13.59 32.15
CA ILE A 301 6.45 -14.79 31.52
C ILE A 301 5.40 -15.90 31.58
N PRO A 302 5.02 -16.53 30.45
CA PRO A 302 4.06 -17.61 30.46
C PRO A 302 4.55 -18.82 31.26
N PHE A 303 3.71 -19.35 32.16
CA PHE A 303 4.01 -20.55 32.95
C PHE A 303 4.44 -21.75 32.07
N SER A 304 3.95 -21.84 30.83
CA SER A 304 4.36 -22.83 29.83
C SER A 304 5.80 -22.67 29.29
N MET A 305 6.56 -21.67 29.74
CA MET A 305 8.01 -21.63 29.58
C MET A 305 8.71 -22.61 30.54
N GLY A 306 8.10 -22.94 31.68
CA GLY A 306 8.73 -23.78 32.71
C GLY A 306 9.94 -23.11 33.38
N TYR A 307 9.99 -21.77 33.38
CA TYR A 307 11.12 -20.99 33.87
C TYR A 307 11.34 -21.25 35.37
N PRO A 308 12.54 -21.68 35.81
CA PRO A 308 12.72 -22.30 37.12
C PRO A 308 12.88 -21.31 38.29
N ASN A 309 13.00 -20.01 38.01
CA ASN A 309 13.31 -18.98 38.99
C ASN A 309 12.47 -17.72 38.74
N ASN A 310 11.62 -17.31 39.68
CA ASN A 310 10.78 -16.13 39.49
C ASN A 310 11.54 -14.79 39.55
N ASN A 311 12.79 -14.74 40.05
CA ASN A 311 13.55 -13.49 40.19
C ASN A 311 14.98 -13.64 39.63
N ASP A 312 15.29 -12.94 38.54
CA ASP A 312 16.59 -12.97 37.87
C ASP A 312 16.97 -11.55 37.41
N GLU A 313 17.84 -10.89 38.19
CA GLU A 313 18.19 -9.48 38.01
C GLU A 313 18.98 -9.21 36.71
N GLU A 314 19.77 -10.18 36.25
CA GLU A 314 20.52 -10.09 34.98
C GLU A 314 19.59 -10.25 33.77
N ALA A 315 18.65 -11.20 33.83
CA ALA A 315 17.62 -11.35 32.82
C ALA A 315 16.52 -10.27 32.87
N GLY A 316 16.50 -9.41 33.89
CA GLY A 316 15.49 -8.36 34.07
C GLY A 316 14.12 -8.90 34.49
N ILE A 317 14.10 -9.97 35.29
CA ILE A 317 12.90 -10.71 35.69
C ILE A 317 12.63 -10.51 37.18
N ILE A 318 11.43 -10.03 37.52
CA ILE A 318 10.95 -9.94 38.92
C ILE A 318 9.53 -10.52 39.00
N ASP A 319 9.30 -11.38 39.99
CA ASP A 319 8.07 -12.18 40.18
C ASP A 319 7.48 -12.77 38.89
N GLY A 320 8.33 -13.44 38.11
CA GLY A 320 7.95 -14.07 36.84
C GLY A 320 7.55 -13.08 35.73
N THR A 321 7.94 -11.81 35.86
CA THR A 321 7.62 -10.74 34.90
C THR A 321 8.90 -10.11 34.37
N LEU A 322 9.04 -10.01 33.05
CA LEU A 322 10.11 -9.24 32.41
C LEU A 322 9.83 -7.75 32.57
N ILE A 323 10.86 -7.00 32.97
CA ILE A 323 10.86 -5.54 33.05
C ILE A 323 11.77 -4.99 31.95
N PHE A 324 11.22 -4.07 31.16
CA PHE A 324 11.94 -3.31 30.14
C PHE A 324 11.76 -1.83 30.44
N SER A 325 12.83 -1.08 30.64
CA SER A 325 12.74 0.37 30.82
C SER A 325 12.36 1.07 29.51
N ALA A 326 11.77 2.27 29.60
CA ALA A 326 11.53 3.12 28.44
C ALA A 326 12.81 3.32 27.60
N GLU A 327 13.96 3.55 28.24
CA GLU A 327 15.28 3.68 27.61
C GLU A 327 15.69 2.40 26.86
N GLU A 328 15.49 1.20 27.42
CA GLU A 328 15.83 -0.05 26.73
C GLU A 328 14.95 -0.27 25.49
N LEU A 329 13.63 -0.03 25.58
CA LEU A 329 12.75 -0.14 24.42
C LEU A 329 13.07 0.92 23.36
N LYS A 330 13.34 2.16 23.79
CA LYS A 330 13.76 3.27 22.92
C LYS A 330 14.98 2.87 22.09
N GLU A 331 16.09 2.51 22.73
CA GLU A 331 17.35 2.22 22.05
C GLU A 331 17.30 0.94 21.21
N LYS A 332 16.72 -0.15 21.75
CA LYS A 332 16.83 -1.48 21.13
C LYS A 332 15.67 -1.82 20.21
N VAL A 333 14.49 -1.23 20.42
CA VAL A 333 13.26 -1.57 19.70
C VAL A 333 12.81 -0.45 18.76
N PHE A 334 12.63 0.77 19.26
CA PHE A 334 11.96 1.86 18.51
C PHE A 334 12.90 2.69 17.63
N GLU A 335 13.93 3.30 18.21
CA GLU A 335 14.77 4.28 17.52
C GLU A 335 15.51 3.69 16.29
N PRO A 336 15.95 2.42 16.25
CA PRO A 336 16.52 1.81 15.04
C PRO A 336 15.56 1.77 13.84
N VAL A 337 14.24 1.75 14.08
CA VAL A 337 13.21 1.82 13.02
C VAL A 337 12.85 3.28 12.74
N VAL A 338 12.65 4.08 13.78
CA VAL A 338 12.28 5.50 13.66
C VAL A 338 13.33 6.30 12.90
N LEU A 339 14.63 6.10 13.15
CA LEU A 339 15.72 6.77 12.43
C LEU A 339 15.66 6.52 10.91
N ARG A 340 15.27 5.31 10.48
CA ARG A 340 15.05 5.01 9.04
C ARG A 340 13.86 5.80 8.48
N VAL A 341 12.76 5.92 9.24
CA VAL A 341 11.61 6.75 8.84
C VAL A 341 11.99 8.24 8.74
N LEU A 342 12.75 8.77 9.71
CA LEU A 342 13.26 10.14 9.65
C LEU A 342 14.18 10.34 8.43
N GLN A 343 15.06 9.39 8.12
CA GLN A 343 15.93 9.47 6.95
C GLN A 343 15.13 9.51 5.64
N LEU A 344 14.09 8.68 5.49
CA LEU A 344 13.21 8.69 4.32
C LEU A 344 12.50 10.05 4.16
N ILE A 345 11.97 10.60 5.25
CA ILE A 345 11.29 11.91 5.24
C ILE A 345 12.28 13.02 4.84
N SER A 346 13.52 13.03 5.36
CA SER A 346 14.52 14.00 4.91
C SER A 346 14.78 13.85 3.42
N ASN A 347 15.13 12.65 2.94
CA ASN A 347 15.42 12.39 1.53
C ASN A 347 14.29 12.86 0.60
N GLN A 348 13.04 12.67 1.00
CA GLN A 348 11.86 13.09 0.22
C GLN A 348 11.62 14.62 0.28
N LEU A 349 11.95 15.28 1.39
CA LEU A 349 11.98 16.76 1.47
C LEU A 349 13.13 17.34 0.65
N ASP A 350 14.32 16.75 0.73
CA ASP A 350 15.53 17.18 0.02
C ASP A 350 15.34 17.04 -1.50
N GLY A 351 14.68 15.96 -1.95
CA GLY A 351 14.25 15.77 -3.34
C GLY A 351 13.13 16.71 -3.83
N SER A 352 12.49 17.49 -2.95
CA SER A 352 11.37 18.39 -3.31
C SER A 352 11.79 19.78 -3.79
N ALA A 353 13.11 20.07 -3.81
CA ALA A 353 13.82 21.36 -3.86
C ALA A 353 13.32 22.49 -4.80
N LEU A 354 12.38 22.24 -5.71
CA LEU A 354 11.77 23.26 -6.58
C LEU A 354 10.74 24.16 -5.87
N LYS A 355 10.11 23.68 -4.78
CA LYS A 355 9.36 24.50 -3.79
C LYS A 355 9.32 23.73 -2.45
N PRO A 356 9.35 24.40 -1.28
CA PRO A 356 9.23 23.73 0.02
C PRO A 356 7.93 22.93 0.17
N VAL A 357 7.91 22.05 1.17
CA VAL A 357 6.72 21.35 1.64
C VAL A 357 6.18 22.07 2.88
N ASP A 358 4.90 22.43 2.87
CA ASP A 358 4.26 23.16 3.96
C ASP A 358 3.86 22.25 5.13
N ALA A 359 3.57 20.97 4.88
CA ALA A 359 3.01 20.07 5.89
C ALA A 359 3.44 18.60 5.73
N ILE A 360 3.46 17.84 6.83
CA ILE A 360 3.55 16.38 6.82
C ILE A 360 2.34 15.79 7.55
N PHE A 361 1.58 14.93 6.86
CA PHE A 361 0.51 14.13 7.46
C PHE A 361 0.99 12.71 7.75
N MET A 362 0.99 12.34 9.03
CA MET A 362 1.31 10.98 9.48
C MET A 362 0.05 10.11 9.44
N VAL A 363 0.08 9.04 8.64
CA VAL A 363 -1.06 8.12 8.45
C VAL A 363 -0.64 6.66 8.58
N GLY A 364 -1.60 5.74 8.48
CA GLY A 364 -1.35 4.32 8.69
C GLY A 364 -1.36 3.90 10.15
N GLY A 365 -1.07 2.62 10.41
CA GLY A 365 -1.12 2.05 11.76
C GLY A 365 0.06 2.46 12.66
N PHE A 366 1.25 2.61 12.08
CA PHE A 366 2.46 3.06 12.78
C PHE A 366 2.54 4.59 12.83
N GLY A 367 1.97 5.32 11.85
CA GLY A 367 1.88 6.79 11.88
C GLY A 367 1.07 7.36 13.05
N LYS A 368 0.32 6.52 13.75
CA LYS A 368 -0.37 6.83 15.02
C LYS A 368 0.48 6.63 16.27
N SER A 369 1.71 6.10 16.17
CA SER A 369 2.60 5.94 17.33
C SER A 369 2.97 7.30 17.88
N ASN A 370 2.70 7.50 19.18
CA ASN A 370 3.04 8.72 19.92
C ASN A 370 4.54 9.04 19.79
N TYR A 371 5.40 8.03 19.99
CA TYR A 371 6.85 8.15 19.83
C TYR A 371 7.23 8.59 18.41
N LEU A 372 6.80 7.87 17.36
CA LEU A 372 7.13 8.23 15.98
C LEU A 372 6.65 9.64 15.63
N HIS A 373 5.42 10.00 16.02
CA HIS A 373 4.88 11.34 15.76
C HIS A 373 5.74 12.42 16.42
N ARG A 374 6.15 12.25 17.69
CA ARG A 374 7.04 13.19 18.38
C ARG A 374 8.37 13.33 17.64
N ARG A 375 9.05 12.22 17.35
CA ARG A 375 10.37 12.22 16.70
C ARG A 375 10.33 12.88 15.32
N VAL A 376 9.25 12.69 14.55
CA VAL A 376 9.02 13.41 13.28
C VAL A 376 8.74 14.89 13.51
N ASN A 377 7.92 15.25 14.50
CA ASN A 377 7.59 16.64 14.83
C ASN A 377 8.84 17.44 15.23
N GLU A 378 9.62 16.94 16.19
CA GLU A 378 10.91 17.49 16.63
C GLU A 378 11.88 17.73 15.46
N THR A 379 12.00 16.74 14.56
CA THR A 379 12.98 16.75 13.46
C THR A 379 12.55 17.67 12.31
N PHE A 380 11.26 17.78 12.02
CA PHE A 380 10.77 18.39 10.78
C PHE A 380 9.92 19.66 10.93
N VAL A 381 9.38 20.01 12.10
CA VAL A 381 8.77 21.35 12.31
C VAL A 381 9.75 22.51 12.08
N PRO A 382 11.07 22.38 12.25
CA PRO A 382 12.03 23.38 11.77
C PRO A 382 12.14 23.52 10.23
N ARG A 383 11.49 22.62 9.46
CA ARG A 383 11.56 22.53 7.99
C ARG A 383 10.20 22.64 7.28
N VAL A 384 9.09 22.33 7.95
CA VAL A 384 7.70 22.41 7.45
C VAL A 384 6.83 23.16 8.45
N GLN A 385 5.71 23.76 8.02
CA GLN A 385 4.87 24.58 8.89
C GLN A 385 4.17 23.77 9.99
N PHE A 386 3.82 22.50 9.72
CA PHE A 386 3.33 21.57 10.75
C PHE A 386 3.53 20.09 10.39
N VAL A 387 3.56 19.25 11.43
CA VAL A 387 3.39 17.80 11.36
C VAL A 387 2.09 17.45 12.08
N GLY A 388 1.25 16.57 11.53
CA GLY A 388 -0.02 16.19 12.17
C GLY A 388 -0.59 14.84 11.75
N ILE A 389 -1.46 14.29 12.60
CA ILE A 389 -2.20 13.04 12.36
C ILE A 389 -3.66 13.42 12.04
N PRO A 390 -4.24 13.02 10.89
CA PRO A 390 -5.64 13.31 10.59
C PRO A 390 -6.59 12.44 11.44
N PRO A 391 -7.83 12.88 11.71
CA PRO A 391 -8.82 12.09 12.46
C PRO A 391 -9.06 10.71 11.82
N ARG A 392 -9.01 9.64 12.62
CA ARG A 392 -9.07 8.23 12.13
C ARG A 392 -8.00 7.90 11.07
N ALA A 393 -6.75 8.33 11.26
CA ALA A 393 -5.62 8.06 10.37
C ALA A 393 -5.44 6.57 9.95
N GLU A 394 -5.84 5.62 10.80
CA GLU A 394 -5.85 4.20 10.49
C GLU A 394 -6.85 3.80 9.39
N MET A 395 -7.89 4.62 9.16
CA MET A 395 -8.90 4.45 8.10
C MET A 395 -8.68 5.38 6.89
N ALA A 396 -7.64 6.24 6.92
CA ALA A 396 -7.38 7.22 5.86
C ALA A 396 -7.24 6.58 4.47
N VAL A 397 -6.44 5.51 4.38
CA VAL A 397 -6.24 4.69 3.17
C VAL A 397 -7.57 4.10 2.67
N VAL A 398 -8.36 3.51 3.57
CA VAL A 398 -9.63 2.83 3.25
C VAL A 398 -10.67 3.80 2.67
N ARG A 399 -10.83 4.95 3.32
CA ARG A 399 -11.77 6.01 2.91
C ARG A 399 -11.29 6.76 1.68
N GLY A 400 -9.98 6.94 1.56
CA GLY A 400 -9.31 7.44 0.36
C GLY A 400 -9.63 6.62 -0.89
N ALA A 401 -9.64 5.29 -0.77
CA ALA A 401 -10.05 4.40 -1.84
C ALA A 401 -11.54 4.59 -2.22
N VAL A 402 -12.42 4.86 -1.25
CA VAL A 402 -13.82 5.23 -1.54
C VAL A 402 -13.91 6.56 -2.28
N TYR A 403 -13.21 7.61 -1.82
CA TYR A 403 -13.18 8.92 -2.51
C TYR A 403 -12.67 8.80 -3.95
N PHE A 404 -11.59 8.07 -4.19
CA PHE A 404 -11.06 7.82 -5.53
C PHE A 404 -12.02 7.00 -6.39
N GLY A 405 -12.65 5.97 -5.83
CA GLY A 405 -13.67 5.19 -6.52
C GLY A 405 -14.87 6.05 -6.93
N LEU A 406 -15.33 6.96 -6.06
CA LEU A 406 -16.41 7.91 -6.39
C LEU A 406 -15.97 8.89 -7.49
N ASN A 407 -14.82 9.54 -7.35
CA ASN A 407 -14.29 10.50 -8.34
C ASN A 407 -12.76 10.36 -8.54
N PRO A 408 -12.31 9.62 -9.58
CA PRO A 408 -10.88 9.46 -9.86
C PRO A 408 -10.15 10.78 -10.22
N ARG A 409 -10.89 11.82 -10.64
CA ARG A 409 -10.32 13.10 -11.11
C ARG A 409 -9.81 14.00 -9.99
N LEU A 410 -10.03 13.62 -8.72
CA LEU A 410 -9.42 14.28 -7.57
C LEU A 410 -7.88 14.18 -7.57
N VAL A 411 -7.29 13.18 -8.26
CA VAL A 411 -5.86 13.13 -8.58
C VAL A 411 -5.67 13.52 -10.05
N ALA A 412 -5.31 14.78 -10.28
CA ALA A 412 -5.26 15.36 -11.63
C ALA A 412 -3.97 15.00 -12.41
N GLN A 413 -2.88 14.68 -11.70
CA GLN A 413 -1.55 14.47 -12.27
C GLN A 413 -0.75 13.48 -11.41
N ARG A 414 -0.03 12.55 -12.06
CA ARG A 414 0.95 11.63 -11.44
C ARG A 414 2.35 11.89 -11.99
N VAL A 415 3.37 11.36 -11.32
CA VAL A 415 4.77 11.33 -11.78
C VAL A 415 5.13 9.91 -12.21
N SER A 416 5.47 9.73 -13.50
CA SER A 416 5.76 8.42 -14.07
C SER A 416 6.93 7.74 -13.34
N ARG A 417 6.66 6.55 -12.78
CA ARG A 417 7.60 5.82 -11.92
C ARG A 417 8.83 5.29 -12.65
N ARG A 418 8.70 5.05 -13.96
CA ARG A 418 9.65 4.40 -14.86
C ARG A 418 9.62 5.10 -16.23
N THR A 419 10.63 4.85 -17.06
CA THR A 419 10.60 5.18 -18.48
C THR A 419 9.92 4.04 -19.23
N TYR A 420 8.76 4.29 -19.82
CA TYR A 420 7.95 3.29 -20.54
C TYR A 420 8.08 3.44 -22.05
N GLY A 421 8.11 2.33 -22.78
CA GLY A 421 8.18 2.34 -24.24
C GLY A 421 7.88 0.99 -24.89
N LEU A 422 7.69 1.02 -26.21
CA LEU A 422 7.44 -0.19 -26.99
C LEU A 422 8.70 -0.70 -27.68
N ASN A 423 8.77 -2.01 -27.92
CA ASN A 423 9.57 -2.55 -29.03
C ASN A 423 9.01 -1.99 -30.35
N SER A 424 9.87 -1.49 -31.23
CA SER A 424 9.45 -0.91 -32.51
C SER A 424 10.53 -1.06 -33.57
N GLN A 425 10.13 -1.24 -34.83
CA GLN A 425 11.01 -1.02 -35.97
C GLN A 425 11.03 0.48 -36.30
N MET A 426 12.21 1.10 -36.26
CA MET A 426 12.40 2.54 -36.52
C MET A 426 13.50 2.74 -37.57
N PRO A 427 13.58 3.88 -38.29
CA PRO A 427 14.65 4.12 -39.27
C PRO A 427 16.04 3.94 -38.66
N PHE A 428 16.94 3.25 -39.37
CA PHE A 428 18.26 2.87 -38.85
C PHE A 428 19.23 4.06 -38.77
N ASP A 429 19.71 4.37 -37.58
CA ASP A 429 20.75 5.38 -37.35
C ASP A 429 22.14 4.74 -37.32
N ALA A 430 22.86 4.83 -38.44
CA ALA A 430 24.18 4.24 -38.60
C ALA A 430 25.29 4.81 -37.67
N ARG A 431 24.99 5.82 -36.84
CA ARG A 431 25.91 6.34 -35.81
C ARG A 431 25.66 5.75 -34.43
N LEU A 432 24.45 5.28 -34.15
CA LEU A 432 23.98 4.96 -32.80
C LEU A 432 23.28 3.59 -32.67
N ASP A 433 22.86 2.98 -33.78
CA ASP A 433 22.22 1.66 -33.81
C ASP A 433 23.21 0.57 -34.23
N PRO A 434 23.32 -0.55 -33.49
CA PRO A 434 24.21 -1.66 -33.85
C PRO A 434 23.91 -2.23 -35.25
N PRO A 435 24.92 -2.47 -36.12
CA PRO A 435 24.71 -3.08 -37.43
C PRO A 435 24.01 -4.45 -37.40
N SER A 436 24.17 -5.21 -36.30
CA SER A 436 23.45 -6.47 -36.00
C SER A 436 21.92 -6.34 -35.94
N ASN A 437 21.43 -5.11 -35.77
CA ASN A 437 20.01 -4.78 -35.66
C ASN A 437 19.48 -4.08 -36.93
N CYS A 438 20.32 -3.87 -37.94
CA CYS A 438 19.89 -3.35 -39.24
C CYS A 438 19.11 -4.41 -40.04
N ILE A 439 17.90 -4.07 -40.48
CA ILE A 439 17.09 -4.85 -41.43
C ILE A 439 16.73 -3.99 -42.65
N ASN A 440 16.64 -4.61 -43.83
CA ASN A 440 16.23 -3.95 -45.06
C ASN A 440 14.76 -4.29 -45.38
N VAL A 441 13.91 -3.27 -45.50
CA VAL A 441 12.51 -3.40 -45.89
C VAL A 441 12.21 -2.40 -47.00
N ASN A 442 11.78 -2.88 -48.17
CA ASN A 442 11.48 -2.06 -49.36
C ASN A 442 12.55 -1.01 -49.67
N SER A 443 13.81 -1.46 -49.75
CA SER A 443 15.01 -0.65 -50.01
C SER A 443 15.31 0.46 -48.97
N LYS A 444 14.73 0.38 -47.76
CA LYS A 444 15.02 1.25 -46.63
C LYS A 444 15.58 0.45 -45.45
N ARG A 445 16.53 1.04 -44.72
CA ARG A 445 17.13 0.44 -43.51
C ARG A 445 16.34 0.84 -42.27
N TYR A 446 15.97 -0.17 -41.47
CA TYR A 446 15.34 -0.01 -40.16
C TYR A 446 16.19 -0.70 -39.10
N CYS A 447 16.18 -0.18 -37.88
CA CYS A 447 16.70 -0.86 -36.70
C CYS A 447 15.56 -1.68 -36.07
N ARG A 448 15.76 -3.00 -35.90
CA ARG A 448 14.88 -3.87 -35.11
C ARG A 448 15.10 -3.63 -33.62
N GLU A 449 14.06 -3.91 -32.82
CA GLU A 449 14.14 -3.90 -31.35
C GLU A 449 14.45 -2.51 -30.75
N ARG A 450 14.16 -1.40 -31.45
CA ARG A 450 14.34 -0.05 -30.89
C ARG A 450 13.31 0.21 -29.79
N PHE A 451 13.80 0.62 -28.62
CA PHE A 451 12.97 1.10 -27.53
C PHE A 451 12.37 2.47 -27.90
N SER A 452 11.06 2.50 -28.11
CA SER A 452 10.29 3.66 -28.52
C SER A 452 9.56 4.25 -27.30
N VAL A 453 10.28 5.06 -26.53
CA VAL A 453 9.81 5.70 -25.28
C VAL A 453 8.53 6.51 -25.50
N TYR A 454 7.50 6.27 -24.68
CA TYR A 454 6.26 7.05 -24.60
C TYR A 454 6.29 8.05 -23.45
N ALA A 455 6.68 7.60 -22.26
CA ALA A 455 6.79 8.43 -21.05
C ALA A 455 8.15 8.18 -20.38
N ASN A 456 8.75 9.22 -19.81
CA ASN A 456 10.05 9.13 -19.14
C ASN A 456 9.87 8.98 -17.61
N LYS A 457 10.83 8.33 -16.94
CA LYS A 457 10.94 8.33 -15.48
C LYS A 457 10.96 9.78 -14.97
N GLY A 458 10.14 10.10 -13.98
CA GLY A 458 10.02 11.46 -13.43
C GLY A 458 9.17 12.43 -14.27
N GLN A 459 8.63 12.03 -15.43
CA GLN A 459 7.73 12.86 -16.22
C GLN A 459 6.37 13.03 -15.48
N PRO A 460 5.89 14.27 -15.24
CA PRO A 460 4.52 14.51 -14.83
C PRO A 460 3.57 14.16 -15.99
N VAL A 461 2.48 13.45 -15.69
CA VAL A 461 1.46 13.05 -16.67
C VAL A 461 0.07 13.31 -16.09
N GLY A 462 -0.78 14.02 -16.83
CA GLY A 462 -2.17 14.25 -16.47
C GLY A 462 -3.04 12.99 -16.56
N LEU A 463 -4.13 12.92 -15.79
CA LEU A 463 -5.03 11.75 -15.73
C LEU A 463 -5.53 11.29 -17.12
N ASP A 464 -5.96 12.23 -17.96
CA ASP A 464 -6.44 12.01 -19.33
C ASP A 464 -5.37 12.29 -20.40
N GLU A 465 -4.11 12.53 -20.00
CA GLU A 465 -3.02 12.82 -20.94
C GLU A 465 -2.61 11.56 -21.71
N CYS A 466 -2.61 11.68 -23.05
CA CYS A 466 -2.41 10.57 -23.97
C CYS A 466 -1.19 10.79 -24.87
N VAL A 467 -0.18 9.94 -24.73
CA VAL A 467 0.93 9.88 -25.68
C VAL A 467 0.53 8.99 -26.86
N THR A 468 0.43 9.61 -28.04
CA THR A 468 -0.05 8.97 -29.27
C THR A 468 1.09 8.72 -30.26
N LYS A 469 1.20 7.51 -30.80
CA LYS A 469 2.09 7.19 -31.94
C LYS A 469 1.37 6.43 -33.04
N LYS A 470 1.96 6.42 -34.24
CA LYS A 470 1.42 5.75 -35.43
C LYS A 470 2.47 4.82 -36.02
N TYR A 471 2.02 3.62 -36.35
CA TYR A 471 2.82 2.52 -36.91
C TYR A 471 2.21 2.06 -38.23
N LEU A 472 3.03 1.47 -39.09
CA LEU A 472 2.57 0.79 -40.31
C LEU A 472 2.58 -0.71 -40.04
N VAL A 473 1.42 -1.35 -40.22
CA VAL A 473 1.22 -2.81 -40.08
C VAL A 473 0.72 -3.40 -41.39
N VAL A 474 1.03 -4.67 -41.68
CA VAL A 474 0.74 -5.30 -42.98
C VAL A 474 -0.41 -6.30 -42.85
N TYR A 475 -1.54 -6.01 -43.50
CA TYR A 475 -2.72 -6.88 -43.48
C TYR A 475 -2.44 -8.22 -44.21
N PRO A 476 -2.91 -9.38 -43.71
CA PRO A 476 -3.76 -9.59 -42.53
C PRO A 476 -2.97 -9.97 -41.25
N HIS A 477 -1.66 -9.72 -41.20
CA HIS A 477 -0.84 -10.14 -40.08
C HIS A 477 -1.10 -9.28 -38.85
N GLY A 478 -1.28 -9.93 -37.70
CA GLY A 478 -1.26 -9.25 -36.40
C GLY A 478 0.13 -8.72 -36.06
N THR A 479 0.24 -7.98 -34.98
CA THR A 479 1.52 -7.52 -34.45
C THR A 479 1.60 -7.78 -32.96
N GLU A 480 2.76 -8.27 -32.52
CA GLU A 480 3.17 -8.14 -31.13
C GLU A 480 3.49 -6.67 -30.86
N THR A 481 3.24 -6.21 -29.64
CA THR A 481 3.41 -4.81 -29.24
C THR A 481 3.70 -4.81 -27.74
N ASP A 482 4.86 -5.35 -27.40
CA ASP A 482 5.27 -5.53 -26.02
C ASP A 482 5.66 -4.18 -25.38
N LEU A 483 5.09 -3.90 -24.22
CA LEU A 483 5.42 -2.76 -23.37
C LEU A 483 6.59 -3.13 -22.47
N TYR A 484 7.62 -2.29 -22.48
CA TYR A 484 8.79 -2.42 -21.64
C TYR A 484 8.98 -1.18 -20.78
N ALA A 485 9.70 -1.35 -19.68
CA ALA A 485 10.13 -0.28 -18.78
C ALA A 485 11.64 -0.28 -18.54
N PHE A 486 12.15 0.88 -18.19
CA PHE A 486 13.49 1.15 -17.68
C PHE A 486 13.36 1.96 -16.39
N ASP A 487 14.00 1.51 -15.30
CA ASP A 487 13.84 2.10 -13.95
C ASP A 487 15.14 2.68 -13.37
N ASP A 488 16.27 2.55 -14.05
CA ASP A 488 17.50 3.22 -13.63
C ASP A 488 17.40 4.75 -13.86
N ASP A 489 18.33 5.51 -13.30
CA ASP A 489 18.46 6.94 -13.55
C ASP A 489 19.38 7.25 -14.73
N GLY A 490 19.01 8.24 -15.55
CA GLY A 490 19.74 8.65 -16.74
C GLY A 490 19.04 8.31 -18.05
N VAL A 491 19.82 8.16 -19.14
CA VAL A 491 19.30 7.99 -20.49
C VAL A 491 18.93 6.52 -20.76
N PRO A 492 17.70 6.22 -21.21
CA PRO A 492 17.27 4.85 -21.47
C PRO A 492 18.05 4.20 -22.64
N PRO A 493 18.35 2.89 -22.58
CA PRO A 493 19.01 2.18 -23.66
C PRO A 493 18.24 2.25 -24.99
N ARG A 494 18.96 2.21 -26.11
CA ARG A 494 18.34 2.29 -27.46
C ARG A 494 17.58 1.03 -27.87
N LEU A 495 17.95 -0.14 -27.35
CA LEU A 495 17.38 -1.43 -27.76
C LEU A 495 16.69 -2.12 -26.59
N VAL A 496 15.50 -2.70 -26.82
CA VAL A 496 14.78 -3.49 -25.80
C VAL A 496 15.48 -4.79 -25.40
N SER A 497 16.56 -5.14 -26.11
CA SER A 497 17.46 -6.25 -25.79
C SER A 497 18.50 -5.90 -24.70
N ASP A 498 18.56 -4.66 -24.22
CA ASP A 498 19.42 -4.29 -23.08
C ASP A 498 18.86 -4.92 -21.78
N PRO A 499 19.65 -5.66 -20.97
CA PRO A 499 19.16 -6.33 -19.77
C PRO A 499 18.49 -5.45 -18.71
N ARG A 500 18.68 -4.12 -18.77
CA ARG A 500 18.05 -3.13 -17.88
C ARG A 500 16.63 -2.76 -18.31
N ILE A 501 16.27 -3.03 -19.58
CA ILE A 501 14.91 -2.87 -20.08
C ILE A 501 14.14 -4.16 -19.78
N LYS A 502 13.07 -4.05 -18.97
CA LYS A 502 12.23 -5.17 -18.53
C LYS A 502 10.91 -5.19 -19.28
N LEU A 503 10.43 -6.36 -19.63
CA LEU A 503 9.07 -6.56 -20.17
C LEU A 503 8.05 -6.30 -19.05
N VAL A 504 7.03 -5.48 -19.34
CA VAL A 504 5.96 -5.10 -18.41
C VAL A 504 4.65 -5.80 -18.77
N ALA A 505 4.27 -5.75 -20.05
CA ALA A 505 3.03 -6.37 -20.52
C ALA A 505 3.13 -6.75 -22.00
N ARG A 506 2.49 -7.86 -22.35
CA ARG A 506 2.17 -8.23 -23.74
C ARG A 506 0.72 -7.86 -24.01
N PHE A 507 0.43 -7.39 -25.21
CA PHE A 507 -0.94 -7.27 -25.71
C PHE A 507 -0.96 -7.58 -27.21
N PRO A 508 -1.06 -8.87 -27.61
CA PRO A 508 -0.95 -9.27 -29.00
C PRO A 508 -2.16 -8.78 -29.82
N ILE A 509 -1.90 -7.88 -30.78
CA ILE A 509 -2.95 -7.22 -31.57
C ILE A 509 -3.35 -8.14 -32.72
N LYS A 510 -4.39 -8.96 -32.47
CA LYS A 510 -5.06 -9.78 -33.49
C LYS A 510 -5.68 -8.85 -34.55
N MET A 511 -5.21 -8.96 -35.79
CA MET A 511 -5.66 -8.12 -36.90
C MET A 511 -7.16 -8.36 -37.19
N PRO A 512 -8.03 -7.33 -37.11
CA PRO A 512 -9.43 -7.47 -37.50
C PRO A 512 -9.57 -7.70 -39.01
N THR A 513 -10.55 -8.49 -39.44
CA THR A 513 -10.93 -8.57 -40.86
C THR A 513 -11.49 -7.24 -41.33
N PHE A 514 -11.03 -6.74 -42.48
CA PHE A 514 -11.48 -5.49 -43.09
C PHE A 514 -11.96 -5.69 -44.53
N GLU A 515 -13.15 -5.17 -44.83
CA GLU A 515 -13.63 -5.10 -46.20
C GLU A 515 -12.80 -4.10 -47.05
N GLY A 516 -12.60 -4.45 -48.32
CA GLY A 516 -11.83 -3.67 -49.27
C GLY A 516 -10.31 -3.57 -48.99
N VAL A 517 -9.77 -4.32 -48.03
CA VAL A 517 -8.31 -4.39 -47.77
C VAL A 517 -7.73 -5.63 -48.42
N ARG A 518 -6.61 -5.47 -49.14
CA ARG A 518 -5.89 -6.57 -49.79
C ARG A 518 -4.78 -7.12 -48.89
N ASN A 519 -4.48 -8.41 -49.00
CA ASN A 519 -3.29 -8.98 -48.37
C ASN A 519 -2.02 -8.27 -48.87
N GLY A 520 -1.08 -8.00 -47.97
CA GLY A 520 0.10 -7.17 -48.24
C GLY A 520 -0.14 -5.65 -48.16
N GLN A 521 -1.38 -5.18 -47.99
CA GLN A 521 -1.68 -3.76 -47.85
C GLN A 521 -1.21 -3.23 -46.48
N GLN A 522 -0.51 -2.10 -46.50
CA GLN A 522 -0.16 -1.38 -45.28
C GLN A 522 -1.38 -0.63 -44.72
N LEU A 523 -1.59 -0.76 -43.41
CA LEU A 523 -2.58 -0.03 -42.62
C LEU A 523 -1.86 0.81 -41.56
N THR A 524 -2.41 1.97 -41.23
CA THR A 524 -1.94 2.76 -40.07
C THR A 524 -2.59 2.22 -38.80
N MET A 525 -1.76 1.74 -37.87
CA MET A 525 -2.15 1.44 -36.51
C MET A 525 -1.79 2.64 -35.63
N THR A 526 -2.77 3.22 -34.93
CA THR A 526 -2.53 4.28 -33.94
C THR A 526 -2.54 3.65 -32.55
N VAL A 527 -1.53 3.95 -31.73
CA VAL A 527 -1.43 3.48 -30.34
C VAL A 527 -1.41 4.70 -29.43
N ASN A 528 -2.37 4.74 -28.52
CA ASN A 528 -2.62 5.77 -27.53
C ASN A 528 -2.28 5.19 -26.16
N MET A 529 -1.43 5.85 -25.37
CA MET A 529 -1.10 5.40 -24.01
C MET A 529 -1.34 6.50 -22.97
N PHE A 530 -2.01 6.13 -21.89
CA PHE A 530 -2.35 7.01 -20.76
C PHE A 530 -1.62 6.49 -19.51
N PHE A 531 -0.82 7.36 -18.88
CA PHE A 531 -0.01 7.00 -17.69
C PHE A 531 -0.44 7.72 -16.40
N GLY A 532 -1.48 8.57 -16.46
CA GLY A 532 -2.04 9.26 -15.29
C GLY A 532 -2.96 8.39 -14.41
N GLN A 533 -3.11 7.10 -14.72
CA GLN A 533 -3.87 6.10 -13.95
C GLN A 533 -2.91 5.09 -13.28
N THR A 534 -3.36 4.40 -12.22
CA THR A 534 -2.54 3.43 -11.47
C THR A 534 -2.15 2.19 -12.29
N GLU A 535 -3.00 1.79 -13.26
CA GLU A 535 -2.66 0.87 -14.34
C GLU A 535 -2.46 1.69 -15.63
N ILE A 536 -1.49 1.35 -16.47
CA ILE A 536 -1.29 2.03 -17.76
C ILE A 536 -2.42 1.59 -18.69
N LYS A 537 -3.15 2.54 -19.27
CA LYS A 537 -4.23 2.27 -20.23
C LYS A 537 -3.72 2.46 -21.66
N ILE A 538 -4.07 1.54 -22.55
CA ILE A 538 -3.54 1.45 -23.91
C ILE A 538 -4.71 1.27 -24.88
N GLU A 539 -4.90 2.21 -25.81
CA GLU A 539 -5.91 2.09 -26.86
C GLU A 539 -5.26 1.96 -28.24
N VAL A 540 -5.68 0.95 -28.98
CA VAL A 540 -5.18 0.64 -30.32
C VAL A 540 -6.30 0.87 -31.33
N LEU A 541 -6.06 1.71 -32.34
CA LEU A 541 -7.01 1.98 -33.41
C LEU A 541 -6.43 1.58 -34.77
N ILE A 542 -7.16 0.73 -35.49
CA ILE A 542 -6.87 0.34 -36.87
C ILE A 542 -8.14 0.58 -37.69
N ARG A 543 -8.10 1.58 -38.59
CA ARG A 543 -9.30 2.14 -39.25
C ARG A 543 -10.39 2.50 -38.22
N ASP A 544 -11.55 1.85 -38.31
CA ASP A 544 -12.74 2.01 -37.45
C ASP A 544 -12.73 1.10 -36.21
N ARG A 545 -11.79 0.14 -36.14
CA ARG A 545 -11.72 -0.84 -35.05
C ARG A 545 -10.83 -0.32 -33.92
N ARG A 546 -11.41 -0.22 -32.72
CA ARG A 546 -10.72 0.16 -31.47
C ARG A 546 -10.63 -1.06 -30.54
N CYS A 547 -9.42 -1.37 -30.12
CA CYS A 547 -9.13 -2.30 -29.02
C CYS A 547 -8.65 -1.49 -27.81
N VAL A 548 -9.00 -1.91 -26.60
CA VAL A 548 -8.52 -1.31 -25.36
C VAL A 548 -7.88 -2.40 -24.52
N PHE A 549 -6.67 -2.12 -24.05
CA PHE A 549 -5.89 -2.93 -23.13
C PHE A 549 -5.50 -2.05 -21.94
N THR A 550 -5.00 -2.68 -20.88
CA THR A 550 -4.24 -2.00 -19.82
C THR A 550 -2.96 -2.80 -19.56
N SER A 551 -2.11 -2.38 -18.62
CA SER A 551 -0.97 -3.16 -18.10
C SER A 551 -1.38 -4.40 -17.29
N ARG A 552 -2.43 -5.09 -17.71
CA ARG A 552 -2.88 -6.39 -17.22
C ARG A 552 -2.07 -7.51 -17.86
N LEU A 553 -2.11 -8.67 -17.23
CA LEU A 553 -1.00 -9.60 -17.30
C LEU A 553 -1.27 -10.83 -18.17
N ASP A 554 -1.08 -10.66 -19.48
CA ASP A 554 -0.86 -11.77 -20.42
C ASP A 554 0.55 -12.40 -20.27
N LEU A 555 1.31 -12.05 -19.22
CA LEU A 555 2.54 -12.77 -18.81
C LEU A 555 2.24 -14.03 -17.96
N LEU A 556 0.97 -14.26 -17.58
CA LEU A 556 0.52 -15.46 -16.87
C LEU A 556 0.22 -16.64 -17.81
N THR A 557 1.18 -16.97 -18.68
CA THR A 557 1.32 -18.36 -19.14
C THR A 557 1.59 -19.25 -17.94
N ALA A 558 1.00 -20.45 -17.88
CA ALA A 558 1.05 -21.31 -16.68
C ALA A 558 2.47 -21.61 -16.18
N ASP A 559 3.44 -21.70 -17.09
CA ASP A 559 4.87 -21.96 -16.81
C ASP A 559 5.56 -20.87 -15.98
N SER A 560 4.99 -19.66 -15.93
CA SER A 560 5.53 -18.50 -15.19
C SER A 560 5.52 -18.71 -13.67
N PHE A 561 4.60 -19.54 -13.14
CA PHE A 561 4.46 -19.74 -11.69
C PHE A 561 5.53 -20.64 -11.08
N ASN A 562 6.05 -21.62 -11.83
CA ASN A 562 6.99 -22.63 -11.30
C ASN A 562 8.45 -22.14 -11.23
N ASN A 563 8.81 -21.06 -11.92
CA ASN A 563 10.21 -20.66 -12.13
C ASN A 563 10.72 -19.54 -11.21
N ILE A 564 9.90 -19.05 -10.27
CA ILE A 564 10.24 -17.93 -9.36
C ILE A 564 11.46 -18.27 -8.45
N HIS A 565 11.80 -19.54 -8.27
CA HIS A 565 12.93 -19.99 -7.45
C HIS A 565 14.20 -20.45 -8.21
N GLN A 566 14.30 -20.30 -9.54
CA GLN A 566 15.46 -20.77 -10.30
C GLN A 566 16.11 -19.71 -11.23
N THR A 567 16.77 -18.73 -10.61
CA THR A 567 17.79 -17.89 -11.29
C THR A 567 19.11 -17.84 -10.52
N LEU A 568 19.68 -19.01 -10.22
CA LEU A 568 21.10 -19.12 -9.86
C LEU A 568 21.95 -19.20 -11.14
N PRO A 569 23.04 -18.41 -11.27
CA PRO A 569 23.90 -18.45 -12.45
C PRO A 569 24.82 -19.68 -12.43
N SER A 570 24.33 -20.82 -12.93
CA SER A 570 25.16 -21.99 -13.19
C SER A 570 26.19 -21.66 -14.28
N SER A 571 27.48 -21.72 -13.95
CA SER A 571 28.57 -21.32 -14.84
C SER A 571 28.73 -22.22 -16.06
N SER A 572 28.79 -21.59 -17.23
CA SER A 572 29.52 -22.03 -18.44
C SER A 572 29.28 -23.47 -18.96
N ALA A 573 28.38 -23.58 -19.93
CA ALA A 573 28.56 -24.47 -21.09
C ALA A 573 27.92 -23.82 -22.33
N GLN A 574 28.71 -23.53 -23.37
CA GLN A 574 28.18 -23.01 -24.63
C GLN A 574 27.67 -24.17 -25.51
N GLN A 575 26.45 -24.04 -26.05
CA GLN A 575 26.06 -24.75 -27.27
C GLN A 575 25.42 -23.78 -28.28
N PRO A 576 25.77 -23.87 -29.58
CA PRO A 576 25.21 -23.01 -30.63
C PRO A 576 23.80 -23.45 -31.07
N PRO A 577 23.02 -22.57 -31.72
CA PRO A 577 21.65 -22.86 -32.13
C PRO A 577 21.57 -23.87 -33.30
N PRO A 578 20.47 -24.64 -33.42
CA PRO A 578 20.32 -25.68 -34.43
C PRO A 578 19.87 -25.13 -35.79
N TYR A 579 20.52 -25.55 -36.88
CA TYR A 579 19.99 -25.46 -38.25
C TYR A 579 20.46 -26.63 -39.12
N ALA A 580 19.53 -27.13 -39.95
CA ALA A 580 19.70 -27.94 -41.17
C ALA A 580 20.73 -29.09 -41.21
N SER A 581 20.20 -30.32 -41.26
CA SER A 581 20.89 -31.52 -41.75
C SER A 581 20.91 -31.58 -43.30
N PRO A 582 21.64 -32.53 -43.94
CA PRO A 582 23.07 -32.80 -43.77
C PRO A 582 23.82 -33.03 -45.12
N THR A 583 25.15 -32.93 -45.14
CA THR A 583 25.99 -33.48 -46.23
C THR A 583 27.18 -34.27 -45.68
N MET A 584 27.46 -35.42 -46.31
CA MET A 584 28.55 -36.37 -46.01
C MET A 584 29.93 -35.69 -46.04
N SER A 585 30.94 -36.08 -45.23
CA SER A 585 31.67 -37.35 -45.43
C SER A 585 32.71 -37.72 -44.36
N SER A 586 32.78 -39.03 -44.03
CA SER A 586 33.98 -39.88 -43.76
C SER A 586 35.02 -39.58 -42.65
N ASN A 587 35.50 -40.70 -42.04
CA ASN A 587 36.79 -40.92 -41.35
C ASN A 587 36.98 -40.27 -39.96
N SER A 588 36.89 -41.03 -38.85
CA SER A 588 37.91 -41.92 -38.21
C SER A 588 38.83 -41.16 -37.22
N SER A 589 39.23 -41.66 -36.04
CA SER A 589 39.34 -43.06 -35.56
C SER A 589 39.23 -43.20 -34.02
N GLN A 590 39.29 -44.45 -33.53
CA GLN A 590 39.67 -44.99 -32.20
C GLN A 590 40.10 -43.97 -31.10
N GLY A 591 39.68 -44.03 -29.82
CA GLY A 591 38.89 -45.01 -29.02
C GLY A 591 38.55 -44.37 -27.63
N SER A 592 38.33 -45.02 -26.48
CA SER A 592 38.30 -46.44 -26.03
C SER A 592 37.55 -46.54 -24.65
N TRP A 593 37.35 -47.74 -24.09
CA TRP A 593 36.68 -48.03 -22.80
C TRP A 593 37.67 -48.23 -21.61
N PRO A 594 37.27 -48.08 -20.32
CA PRO A 594 36.54 -49.12 -19.55
C PRO A 594 35.42 -48.60 -18.60
N THR A 595 34.82 -49.50 -17.80
CA THR A 595 33.51 -49.37 -17.14
C THR A 595 33.49 -49.61 -15.63
N SER A 596 32.60 -48.92 -14.91
CA SER A 596 31.91 -49.37 -13.68
C SER A 596 30.68 -48.46 -13.42
N SER A 597 29.46 -48.84 -12.98
CA SER A 597 28.82 -50.03 -12.37
C SER A 597 28.43 -49.86 -10.89
N SER A 598 27.18 -49.51 -10.59
CA SER A 598 26.37 -50.06 -9.47
C SER A 598 24.97 -49.42 -9.38
N THR A 599 24.02 -50.15 -8.80
CA THR A 599 22.66 -49.72 -8.45
C THR A 599 22.34 -50.11 -7.00
N PRO A 600 21.39 -49.43 -6.33
CA PRO A 600 20.74 -49.94 -5.12
C PRO A 600 19.23 -50.23 -5.33
N SER A 601 18.65 -51.05 -4.46
CA SER A 601 17.28 -51.57 -4.57
C SER A 601 16.52 -51.59 -3.23
N THR A 602 15.21 -51.87 -3.28
CA THR A 602 14.24 -51.80 -2.16
C THR A 602 14.27 -53.01 -1.21
N PRO A 603 13.99 -52.83 0.11
CA PRO A 603 13.70 -53.92 1.05
C PRO A 603 12.20 -54.10 1.40
N LYS A 604 11.85 -55.21 2.08
CA LYS A 604 10.51 -55.55 2.64
C LYS A 604 10.61 -56.18 4.05
N LEU A 605 9.45 -56.43 4.70
CA LEU A 605 9.21 -56.69 6.14
C LEU A 605 9.64 -58.07 6.74
N ASN A 606 9.44 -58.18 8.08
CA ASN A 606 9.22 -59.36 8.98
C ASN A 606 10.42 -59.86 9.84
N SER A 607 10.27 -60.40 11.08
CA SER A 607 9.08 -60.67 11.95
C SER A 607 9.41 -61.05 13.43
N GLY A 608 8.39 -61.08 14.33
CA GLY A 608 8.35 -61.76 15.66
C GLY A 608 8.59 -60.86 16.89
N MET A 609 8.13 -61.08 18.14
CA MET A 609 7.21 -62.00 18.88
C MET A 609 6.88 -61.30 20.26
N LYS A 610 5.98 -61.66 21.22
CA LYS A 610 5.02 -62.74 21.59
C LYS A 610 3.97 -62.11 22.57
N GLY A 611 2.77 -62.65 22.85
CA GLY A 611 2.44 -63.70 23.84
C GLY A 611 1.08 -63.41 24.57
N LYS A 612 0.47 -64.40 25.25
CA LYS A 612 -0.88 -64.38 25.95
C LYS A 612 -0.77 -65.00 27.37
N PRO A 613 -1.75 -65.02 28.33
CA PRO A 613 -3.22 -65.34 28.22
C PRO A 613 -4.19 -64.41 29.05
N ASP A 614 -5.49 -64.21 28.73
CA ASP A 614 -6.79 -64.93 28.97
C ASP A 614 -7.54 -64.64 30.31
N GLU A 615 -8.85 -64.30 30.24
CA GLU A 615 -9.98 -64.88 31.03
C GLU A 615 -11.39 -64.35 30.59
N TYR A 616 -12.47 -64.82 31.26
CA TYR A 616 -13.92 -64.74 30.93
C TYR A 616 -14.58 -63.34 31.17
N GLN A 617 -15.87 -63.01 30.90
CA GLN A 617 -17.13 -63.81 30.79
C GLN A 617 -18.19 -63.20 29.82
N VAL A 618 -19.51 -63.34 30.07
CA VAL A 618 -20.59 -63.45 29.03
C VAL A 618 -21.88 -62.63 29.35
N LEU A 619 -22.74 -62.41 28.32
CA LEU A 619 -24.18 -62.01 28.27
C LEU A 619 -24.57 -60.50 28.12
N GLY A 620 -25.46 -60.21 27.15
CA GLY A 620 -26.19 -58.92 26.99
C GLY A 620 -26.65 -58.55 25.55
N LYS A 621 -27.96 -58.61 25.27
CA LYS A 621 -28.70 -58.11 24.06
C LYS A 621 -30.14 -57.73 24.48
N PRO A 622 -30.96 -56.91 23.78
CA PRO A 622 -31.24 -56.79 22.32
C PRO A 622 -30.71 -55.47 21.68
N ASP A 623 -30.66 -55.21 20.36
CA ASP A 623 -31.70 -55.06 19.29
C ASP A 623 -32.67 -53.86 19.53
N ASP A 624 -33.03 -53.01 18.56
CA ASP A 624 -33.47 -53.26 17.17
C ASP A 624 -32.89 -52.37 16.02
N SER A 625 -33.32 -52.66 14.78
CA SER A 625 -32.96 -52.11 13.44
C SER A 625 -33.44 -50.66 13.15
N ILE A 626 -32.95 -49.85 12.19
CA ILE A 626 -32.38 -49.98 10.81
C ILE A 626 -33.43 -50.20 9.69
N THR A 627 -33.59 -49.23 8.76
CA THR A 627 -33.68 -49.35 7.26
C THR A 627 -34.08 -48.01 6.59
N SER A 628 -34.15 -47.87 5.26
CA SER A 628 -33.06 -47.74 4.25
C SER A 628 -33.64 -47.33 2.85
N LEU A 629 -32.76 -47.11 1.85
CA LEU A 629 -33.00 -46.91 0.40
C LEU A 629 -33.61 -45.54 -0.01
N MET A 630 -33.17 -44.78 -1.03
CA MET A 630 -32.50 -44.97 -2.35
C MET A 630 -33.42 -45.22 -3.57
N MET A 631 -33.37 -44.29 -4.54
CA MET A 631 -33.61 -44.49 -5.98
C MET A 631 -32.83 -43.42 -6.79
N ASN A 632 -32.73 -43.57 -8.13
CA ASN A 632 -31.74 -42.89 -8.98
C ASN A 632 -32.30 -42.46 -10.37
N ASP A 633 -31.51 -41.65 -11.10
CA ASP A 633 -31.55 -41.37 -12.56
C ASP A 633 -32.56 -40.32 -13.15
N LYS A 634 -32.36 -40.04 -14.45
CA LYS A 634 -32.62 -38.78 -15.21
C LYS A 634 -33.55 -39.00 -16.45
N PRO A 635 -33.61 -38.12 -17.48
CA PRO A 635 -33.99 -36.68 -17.56
C PRO A 635 -35.09 -36.38 -18.64
N HIS A 636 -35.60 -35.14 -18.75
CA HIS A 636 -35.56 -34.28 -19.98
C HIS A 636 -36.41 -32.97 -19.90
N GLU A 637 -35.90 -31.92 -20.57
CA GLU A 637 -36.54 -30.82 -21.33
C GLU A 637 -37.64 -29.83 -20.84
N SER A 638 -37.56 -28.64 -21.46
CA SER A 638 -38.58 -27.61 -21.78
C SER A 638 -38.93 -26.47 -20.81
N GLU A 639 -38.41 -25.29 -21.17
CA GLU A 639 -38.96 -23.92 -20.98
C GLU A 639 -40.14 -23.64 -21.94
N PRO A 640 -40.78 -22.43 -21.96
CA PRO A 640 -41.17 -21.53 -20.84
C PRO A 640 -42.60 -20.94 -21.01
N SER A 641 -43.18 -20.34 -19.95
CA SER A 641 -44.19 -19.26 -20.12
C SER A 641 -44.45 -18.39 -18.87
N SER A 642 -44.24 -17.08 -18.99
CA SER A 642 -44.90 -16.02 -18.20
C SER A 642 -46.20 -15.57 -18.91
N PRO A 643 -47.04 -14.65 -18.38
CA PRO A 643 -47.14 -14.03 -17.05
C PRO A 643 -48.46 -14.49 -16.33
N THR A 644 -49.36 -13.77 -15.61
CA THR A 644 -49.58 -12.33 -15.34
C THR A 644 -50.51 -12.07 -14.11
N THR A 645 -50.34 -10.91 -13.46
CA THR A 645 -51.34 -10.05 -12.75
C THR A 645 -52.41 -10.61 -11.80
N THR A 646 -52.32 -10.13 -10.54
CA THR A 646 -53.40 -9.56 -9.67
C THR A 646 -54.71 -10.33 -9.42
N THR A 647 -55.05 -10.53 -8.13
CA THR A 647 -55.93 -9.60 -7.37
C THR A 647 -55.94 -9.94 -5.87
N THR A 648 -56.46 -9.01 -5.04
CA THR A 648 -56.46 -9.06 -3.56
C THR A 648 -57.91 -8.94 -3.04
N PRO A 649 -58.15 -9.00 -1.71
CA PRO A 649 -58.75 -10.10 -0.95
C PRO A 649 -60.29 -9.99 -0.79
N PRO A 650 -60.95 -10.73 0.14
CA PRO A 650 -61.20 -10.13 1.46
C PRO A 650 -61.31 -11.05 2.70
N GLN A 651 -60.75 -10.55 3.82
CA GLN A 651 -61.31 -10.49 5.20
C GLN A 651 -61.71 -11.73 6.04
N ARG A 652 -61.24 -11.69 7.32
CA ARG A 652 -61.91 -12.12 8.60
C ARG A 652 -62.11 -13.63 8.83
N GLN A 653 -62.18 -14.16 10.07
CA GLN A 653 -62.02 -13.69 11.48
C GLN A 653 -61.34 -14.85 12.26
N ALA A 654 -60.32 -14.67 13.10
CA ALA A 654 -60.27 -14.10 14.46
C ALA A 654 -60.89 -14.97 15.59
N ASN A 655 -60.04 -15.42 16.54
CA ASN A 655 -60.29 -15.68 17.98
C ASN A 655 -58.95 -16.17 18.64
N ASN A 656 -58.39 -15.51 19.68
CA ASN A 656 -58.60 -15.65 21.15
C ASN A 656 -57.80 -16.82 21.77
N ASP A 657 -57.27 -16.80 23.01
CA ASP A 657 -57.07 -15.84 24.14
C ASP A 657 -55.78 -16.34 24.90
N ASN A 658 -55.11 -15.78 25.92
CA ASN A 658 -55.29 -14.77 27.00
C ASN A 658 -53.98 -13.91 27.11
N LYS A 659 -53.70 -12.90 27.97
CA LYS A 659 -53.89 -12.55 29.42
C LYS A 659 -52.96 -13.30 30.39
N HIS A 660 -52.32 -12.69 31.41
CA HIS A 660 -52.44 -11.36 32.04
C HIS A 660 -51.11 -10.53 32.03
N GLN A 661 -51.02 -9.18 32.15
CA GLN A 661 -51.63 -8.15 33.05
C GLN A 661 -51.00 -8.12 34.47
N MET A 662 -50.82 -7.01 35.21
CA MET A 662 -51.20 -5.57 35.21
C MET A 662 -49.96 -4.70 35.61
N MET A 663 -49.88 -3.35 35.68
CA MET A 663 -50.69 -2.13 35.43
C MET A 663 -49.67 -0.96 35.06
N THR A 664 -49.84 0.37 35.09
CA THR A 664 -50.86 1.36 35.58
C THR A 664 -50.88 2.62 34.66
N GLN A 665 -51.35 3.79 35.14
CA GLN A 665 -51.53 5.13 34.48
C GLN A 665 -51.53 6.22 35.60
N PRO A 666 -51.35 7.56 35.38
CA PRO A 666 -52.39 8.43 34.76
C PRO A 666 -52.04 9.81 34.10
N SER A 667 -52.68 10.10 32.96
CA SER A 667 -53.42 11.35 32.57
C SER A 667 -52.85 12.81 32.59
N SER A 668 -53.33 13.57 31.58
CA SER A 668 -53.71 15.02 31.56
C SER A 668 -52.75 16.09 30.95
N SER A 669 -53.34 17.22 30.52
CA SER A 669 -52.76 18.37 29.76
C SER A 669 -53.36 19.68 30.30
N PRO A 670 -52.84 20.91 30.00
CA PRO A 670 -53.21 21.62 28.74
C PRO A 670 -52.29 22.80 28.23
N LEU A 671 -52.57 23.30 27.01
CA LEU A 671 -52.35 24.68 26.46
C LEU A 671 -50.91 25.26 26.38
N THR A 672 -50.50 26.10 25.41
CA THR A 672 -51.18 27.29 24.80
C THR A 672 -50.76 27.54 23.32
N MET A 673 -51.48 28.42 22.60
CA MET A 673 -51.33 28.78 21.17
C MET A 673 -50.10 29.67 20.85
N VAL A 674 -49.70 29.91 19.58
CA VAL A 674 -50.24 30.89 18.60
C VAL A 674 -49.77 30.47 17.17
N LEU A 675 -50.63 30.11 16.20
CA LEU A 675 -51.32 30.95 15.17
C LEU A 675 -50.34 31.88 14.41
N THR A 676 -50.19 31.92 13.07
CA THR A 676 -51.07 31.88 11.87
C THR A 676 -50.20 31.48 10.64
N SER A 677 -50.55 30.76 9.56
CA SER A 677 -51.76 30.44 8.76
C SER A 677 -51.78 31.08 7.34
N THR A 678 -51.44 30.28 6.32
CA THR A 678 -52.01 30.25 4.93
C THR A 678 -51.77 31.43 3.95
N PRO A 679 -51.99 31.27 2.61
CA PRO A 679 -51.63 30.16 1.69
C PRO A 679 -51.02 30.74 0.34
N PRO A 680 -51.00 30.06 -0.84
CA PRO A 680 -50.24 30.52 -2.01
C PRO A 680 -51.05 31.33 -3.05
N SER A 681 -50.36 31.87 -4.07
CA SER A 681 -50.95 32.46 -5.29
C SER A 681 -50.30 31.91 -6.57
N THR A 682 -51.06 31.88 -7.66
CA THR A 682 -50.68 31.25 -8.94
C THR A 682 -50.59 32.23 -10.10
N SER A 683 -49.86 31.82 -11.14
CA SER A 683 -49.87 32.32 -12.53
C SER A 683 -49.40 33.76 -12.80
N ALA A 684 -48.40 33.87 -13.67
CA ALA A 684 -48.41 34.79 -14.82
C ALA A 684 -47.44 34.27 -15.89
N ASP A 685 -47.91 34.03 -17.10
CA ASP A 685 -47.07 33.69 -18.25
C ASP A 685 -46.43 34.97 -18.82
N LYS A 686 -45.11 34.99 -18.98
CA LYS A 686 -44.37 36.02 -19.72
C LYS A 686 -43.12 35.45 -20.40
N THR A 687 -43.18 35.43 -21.72
CA THR A 687 -42.06 35.19 -22.65
C THR A 687 -40.79 35.95 -22.28
N LEU A 688 -39.67 35.25 -22.17
CA LEU A 688 -38.33 35.85 -22.11
C LEU A 688 -37.90 36.35 -23.52
N PRO A 689 -37.17 37.48 -23.62
CA PRO A 689 -36.59 37.93 -24.88
C PRO A 689 -35.40 37.03 -25.31
N PRO A 690 -35.07 36.99 -26.61
CA PRO A 690 -33.89 36.27 -27.10
C PRO A 690 -32.59 36.90 -26.58
N PRO A 691 -31.51 36.12 -26.44
CA PRO A 691 -30.20 36.64 -26.05
C PRO A 691 -29.63 37.60 -27.11
N PRO A 692 -28.81 38.60 -26.72
CA PRO A 692 -28.16 39.50 -27.65
C PRO A 692 -27.15 38.74 -28.55
N PRO A 693 -26.92 39.21 -29.80
CA PRO A 693 -26.06 38.51 -30.74
C PRO A 693 -24.60 38.50 -30.29
N THR A 694 -23.97 37.33 -30.32
CA THR A 694 -22.57 37.13 -29.95
C THR A 694 -21.65 37.91 -30.89
N GLN A 695 -20.98 38.95 -30.38
CA GLN A 695 -19.89 39.60 -31.13
C GLN A 695 -18.69 38.65 -31.18
N ALA A 696 -18.16 38.43 -32.38
CA ALA A 696 -16.98 37.61 -32.59
C ALA A 696 -15.73 38.34 -32.09
N LEU A 697 -15.15 37.87 -30.99
CA LEU A 697 -13.83 38.32 -30.53
C LEU A 697 -12.74 37.78 -31.47
N ALA A 698 -11.96 38.70 -32.03
CA ALA A 698 -10.82 38.36 -32.89
C ALA A 698 -9.70 37.67 -32.09
N PRO A 699 -8.88 36.81 -32.73
CA PRO A 699 -7.79 36.12 -32.04
C PRO A 699 -6.70 37.11 -31.58
N ALA A 700 -6.16 36.88 -30.38
CA ALA A 700 -5.04 37.64 -29.86
C ALA A 700 -3.75 37.38 -30.68
N PRO A 701 -2.88 38.37 -30.87
CA PRO A 701 -1.66 38.22 -31.66
C PRO A 701 -0.61 37.35 -30.96
N ALA A 702 0.14 36.58 -31.75
CA ALA A 702 1.27 35.79 -31.26
C ALA A 702 2.46 36.69 -30.85
N PRO A 703 3.26 36.30 -29.82
CA PRO A 703 4.46 37.03 -29.44
C PRO A 703 5.54 36.94 -30.54
N ALA A 704 6.11 38.08 -30.90
CA ALA A 704 7.24 38.17 -31.84
C ALA A 704 8.58 37.81 -31.16
N PRO A 705 9.56 37.26 -31.90
CA PRO A 705 10.84 36.83 -31.32
C PRO A 705 11.79 38.01 -31.04
N THR A 706 12.53 37.93 -29.94
CA THR A 706 13.69 38.79 -29.67
C THR A 706 14.96 38.27 -30.36
N PRO A 707 15.91 39.15 -30.74
CA PRO A 707 16.92 38.82 -31.74
C PRO A 707 18.17 38.12 -31.19
N VAL A 708 18.73 37.21 -31.98
CA VAL A 708 20.11 36.71 -31.83
C VAL A 708 21.05 37.67 -32.58
N SER A 709 22.12 38.13 -31.92
CA SER A 709 23.24 38.82 -32.56
C SER A 709 24.44 37.87 -32.68
N SER A 710 25.17 37.93 -33.80
CA SER A 710 26.07 36.85 -34.24
C SER A 710 27.44 37.33 -34.72
N THR A 711 28.50 36.82 -34.08
CA THR A 711 29.90 36.83 -34.55
C THR A 711 30.71 35.85 -33.68
N LYS A 712 31.76 35.15 -34.16
CA LYS A 712 32.14 34.71 -35.53
C LYS A 712 33.30 33.71 -35.37
N GLU A 713 33.29 32.58 -36.12
CA GLU A 713 34.48 31.86 -36.69
C GLU A 713 35.64 31.41 -35.74
N LEU A 714 36.47 30.38 -35.99
CA LEU A 714 36.55 29.31 -37.01
C LEU A 714 37.36 28.10 -36.46
N LEU A 715 37.53 27.07 -37.29
CA LEU A 715 38.35 25.84 -37.16
C LEU A 715 39.78 26.08 -36.57
N SER A 716 40.54 25.12 -35.99
CA SER A 716 40.75 23.70 -36.37
C SER A 716 41.60 22.89 -35.34
N SER A 717 41.57 21.54 -35.44
CA SER A 717 42.60 20.51 -35.11
C SER A 717 43.61 20.69 -33.93
N VAL A 718 43.72 19.81 -32.90
CA VAL A 718 44.14 18.38 -32.87
C VAL A 718 45.67 18.17 -33.06
N PRO A 719 46.42 17.35 -32.26
CA PRO A 719 46.24 16.82 -30.88
C PRO A 719 47.58 16.81 -30.03
N ILE A 720 47.78 15.83 -29.11
CA ILE A 720 49.05 15.23 -28.56
C ILE A 720 49.45 15.50 -27.08
N ASN A 721 49.58 14.38 -26.33
CA ASN A 721 50.41 14.03 -25.13
C ASN A 721 50.37 14.90 -23.83
N VAL A 722 50.22 14.36 -22.60
CA VAL A 722 50.85 13.24 -21.82
C VAL A 722 51.96 13.76 -20.87
N THR A 723 52.21 13.03 -19.77
CA THR A 723 52.89 13.41 -18.50
C THR A 723 52.09 14.40 -17.65
N ASP A 724 51.80 14.17 -16.36
CA ASP A 724 52.41 13.46 -15.21
C ASP A 724 53.06 14.44 -14.20
N ASN A 725 53.08 13.99 -12.95
CA ASN A 725 53.57 14.66 -11.73
C ASN A 725 52.75 15.91 -11.30
N SER A 726 51.97 15.89 -10.20
CA SER A 726 52.19 15.46 -8.80
C SER A 726 52.88 16.51 -7.94
N ASN A 727 52.28 16.76 -6.76
CA ASN A 727 52.90 17.28 -5.54
C ASN A 727 53.34 18.78 -5.61
N ASN A 728 53.30 19.57 -4.53
CA ASN A 728 52.72 19.35 -3.19
C ASN A 728 52.39 20.71 -2.54
N GLU A 729 51.88 20.67 -1.30
CA GLU A 729 52.29 21.45 -0.10
C GLU A 729 53.11 22.75 -0.30
N GLU A 730 52.95 23.83 0.47
CA GLU A 730 52.16 24.07 1.70
C GLU A 730 52.24 25.57 2.09
N LYS A 731 51.32 26.03 2.97
CA LYS A 731 51.52 27.16 3.92
C LYS A 731 51.79 28.54 3.27
N THR A 732 51.71 29.69 3.97
CA THR A 732 51.30 29.99 5.36
C THR A 732 50.44 31.26 5.37
N LEU A 733 49.73 31.53 6.48
CA LEU A 733 49.07 32.82 6.73
C LEU A 733 50.10 33.96 6.85
N ASN A 734 49.68 35.20 6.61
CA ASN A 734 49.77 36.20 7.69
C ASN A 734 48.71 37.31 7.58
N GLU A 735 48.47 37.96 8.72
CA GLU A 735 47.59 39.12 8.89
C GLU A 735 48.37 40.44 8.57
N GLN A 736 47.88 41.68 8.67
CA GLN A 736 46.65 42.30 9.21
C GLN A 736 46.54 43.75 8.67
N GLN A 737 45.48 44.51 9.05
CA GLN A 737 45.39 46.00 9.08
C GLN A 737 45.35 46.78 7.74
N ASP A 738 44.69 47.95 7.58
CA ASP A 738 43.51 48.55 8.28
C ASP A 738 43.03 49.83 7.49
N GLN A 739 42.04 50.56 8.03
CA GLN A 739 41.73 52.01 7.88
C GLN A 739 40.80 52.58 6.76
N ILE A 740 39.72 53.23 7.25
CA ILE A 740 39.27 54.63 6.97
C ILE A 740 38.02 54.97 6.09
N ILE A 741 36.92 55.29 6.81
CA ILE A 741 35.97 56.45 6.73
C ILE A 741 35.12 56.78 5.47
N ALA A 742 33.80 56.56 5.64
CA ALA A 742 32.56 57.32 5.34
C ALA A 742 32.56 58.72 4.64
N PRO A 743 31.41 59.22 4.09
CA PRO A 743 30.37 59.87 4.93
C PRO A 743 28.87 59.70 4.48
N ALA A 744 27.97 60.25 5.32
CA ALA A 744 26.53 59.94 5.49
C ALA A 744 25.47 60.75 4.70
N ALA A 745 24.20 60.27 4.76
CA ALA A 745 22.92 61.04 4.83
C ALA A 745 21.78 60.08 5.30
N VAL A 746 21.09 60.25 6.47
CA VAL A 746 19.96 61.17 6.82
C VAL A 746 18.63 60.79 6.12
N ALA A 747 17.46 60.58 6.76
CA ALA A 747 16.99 60.42 8.17
C ALA A 747 15.54 59.76 8.14
N ALA A 748 14.73 59.55 9.18
CA ALA A 748 14.68 60.03 10.58
C ALA A 748 13.86 59.10 11.54
N GLN A 749 14.22 59.11 12.84
CA GLN A 749 13.40 59.33 14.07
C GLN A 749 12.05 58.61 14.31
N GLN A 750 11.63 58.26 15.54
CA GLN A 750 12.05 58.59 16.93
C GLN A 750 11.93 57.31 17.82
N ASP A 751 12.89 56.98 18.71
CA ASP A 751 12.98 57.33 20.16
C ASP A 751 11.77 56.85 21.01
N GLU A 752 11.84 56.29 22.23
CA GLU A 752 12.91 55.78 23.14
C GLU A 752 12.21 54.88 24.23
N LYS A 753 12.78 54.26 25.29
CA LYS A 753 14.09 54.33 25.98
C LYS A 753 14.57 52.93 26.51
N THR A 754 14.88 52.76 27.81
CA THR A 754 15.68 51.61 28.36
C THR A 754 15.18 51.07 29.72
N LEU A 755 15.67 49.87 30.10
CA LEU A 755 15.47 49.18 31.40
C LEU A 755 16.25 49.80 32.59
N GLU A 756 15.76 49.57 33.82
CA GLU A 756 16.59 49.28 35.02
C GLU A 756 15.75 48.62 36.15
N GLU A 757 16.39 47.88 37.07
CA GLU A 757 15.84 47.25 38.30
C GLU A 757 16.04 48.18 39.55
N PRO A 758 15.49 47.95 40.79
CA PRO A 758 15.12 46.68 41.44
C PRO A 758 13.90 46.68 42.44
N MET A 759 13.85 45.65 43.31
CA MET A 759 12.96 45.30 44.44
C MET A 759 12.81 46.35 45.60
N PRO A 760 12.02 46.12 46.69
CA PRO A 760 10.65 45.56 46.85
C PRO A 760 9.77 46.29 47.92
N ALA A 761 8.43 46.06 47.97
CA ALA A 761 7.60 46.21 49.20
C ALA A 761 6.15 45.61 49.11
N GLN A 762 5.53 45.37 50.27
CA GLN A 762 4.09 45.10 50.52
C GLN A 762 3.48 46.27 51.37
N PRO A 763 2.17 46.39 51.76
CA PRO A 763 1.12 45.34 51.91
C PRO A 763 -0.39 45.74 51.67
N ASN A 764 -1.29 44.80 52.05
CA ASN A 764 -2.63 44.96 52.71
C ASN A 764 -4.00 44.78 51.98
N VAL A 765 -4.63 43.63 52.29
CA VAL A 765 -5.96 43.43 52.94
C VAL A 765 -7.29 43.84 52.25
N SER A 766 -8.14 42.83 51.96
CA SER A 766 -9.58 42.64 52.31
C SER A 766 -10.27 41.67 51.31
N SER A 767 -11.33 40.89 51.61
CA SER A 767 -11.93 40.39 52.88
C SER A 767 -12.72 39.07 52.60
N SER A 768 -13.16 38.36 53.66
CA SER A 768 -13.83 37.02 53.67
C SER A 768 -15.35 37.15 54.03
N PRO A 769 -16.18 36.13 54.42
CA PRO A 769 -15.95 34.68 54.69
C PRO A 769 -17.08 33.65 54.36
N SER A 770 -16.78 32.33 54.48
CA SER A 770 -17.56 31.23 55.15
C SER A 770 -17.03 29.84 54.72
N SER A 771 -16.47 29.00 55.62
CA SER A 771 -17.09 27.94 56.46
C SER A 771 -17.67 26.74 55.67
N THR A 772 -17.40 25.45 55.96
CA THR A 772 -17.17 24.80 57.27
C THR A 772 -16.19 23.59 57.21
N ARG A 773 -15.66 23.19 58.38
CA ARG A 773 -14.65 22.13 58.65
C ARG A 773 -15.09 20.67 58.34
N LEU A 774 -14.10 19.78 58.10
CA LEU A 774 -13.62 18.77 59.08
C LEU A 774 -12.27 18.14 58.65
N ALA A 775 -11.58 17.43 59.57
CA ALA A 775 -10.18 17.01 59.44
C ALA A 775 -9.92 15.57 59.95
N PRO A 776 -8.85 14.87 59.48
CA PRO A 776 -8.56 13.47 59.81
C PRO A 776 -7.80 13.28 61.14
N PRO A 777 -7.74 12.04 61.69
CA PRO A 777 -6.97 11.71 62.89
C PRO A 777 -5.46 11.52 62.60
N SER A 778 -4.65 11.67 63.64
CA SER A 778 -3.18 11.58 63.59
C SER A 778 -2.63 10.52 64.55
N VAL A 779 -1.44 9.99 64.24
CA VAL A 779 -0.56 9.27 65.18
C VAL A 779 0.87 9.80 65.01
N ALA A 780 1.62 9.88 66.11
CA ALA A 780 2.77 10.78 66.23
C ALA A 780 4.15 10.14 65.95
N VAL A 781 5.10 11.01 65.61
CA VAL A 781 6.53 10.71 65.37
C VAL A 781 7.23 10.28 66.67
N ARG A 782 8.17 9.32 66.55
CA ARG A 782 9.21 9.06 67.56
C ARG A 782 10.59 9.37 66.95
N SER A 783 11.32 10.32 67.52
CA SER A 783 12.57 10.82 66.94
C SER A 783 13.80 10.34 67.71
N ASN A 784 14.91 10.07 67.01
CA ASN A 784 16.23 10.06 67.65
C ASN A 784 17.41 10.30 66.67
N LYS A 785 18.05 11.45 66.85
CA LYS A 785 19.47 11.76 66.65
C LYS A 785 20.22 11.27 65.40
N LYS A 786 20.39 12.23 64.48
CA LYS A 786 21.54 12.44 63.58
C LYS A 786 22.86 11.78 64.02
N LYS A 787 23.59 11.24 63.05
CA LYS A 787 25.01 11.56 62.86
C LYS A 787 25.23 12.08 61.44
N SER A 788 26.13 13.04 61.30
CA SER A 788 26.64 13.57 60.04
C SER A 788 28.14 13.33 60.02
N PHE A 789 28.73 13.12 58.85
CA PHE A 789 30.04 13.71 58.55
C PHE A 789 30.25 13.87 57.05
N THR A 790 30.74 15.05 56.66
CA THR A 790 31.09 15.39 55.27
C THR A 790 32.56 15.81 55.22
N ASN A 791 33.36 15.22 54.32
CA ASN A 791 34.56 15.80 53.70
C ASN A 791 34.93 14.89 52.52
N LYS A 792 35.02 15.33 51.26
CA LYS A 792 35.81 16.41 50.62
C LYS A 792 37.29 16.05 50.37
N LEU A 793 37.53 15.80 49.07
CA LEU A 793 38.52 16.49 48.21
C LEU A 793 39.99 16.02 48.21
N LEU A 794 40.42 15.49 47.05
CA LEU A 794 41.57 15.98 46.27
C LEU A 794 41.27 15.70 44.76
N VAL A 795 41.45 16.53 43.70
CA VAL A 795 42.45 17.57 43.30
C VAL A 795 43.72 16.90 42.73
N LYS A 796 44.17 17.09 41.46
CA LYS A 796 44.04 18.23 40.49
C LYS A 796 44.45 17.88 39.02
N LEU A 797 43.83 18.56 38.02
CA LEU A 797 44.41 19.08 36.73
C LEU A 797 44.92 18.05 35.66
N LYS A 798 45.09 18.37 34.35
CA LYS A 798 44.91 19.63 33.58
C LYS A 798 44.61 19.40 32.09
N LEU A 799 43.88 20.35 31.48
CA LEU A 799 43.89 20.81 30.07
C LEU A 799 44.47 19.90 28.97
N ALA A 800 43.60 19.50 28.05
CA ALA A 800 43.71 19.85 26.63
C ALA A 800 42.35 20.41 26.18
#